data_AF-D2BSH0-F1
#
_entry.id   AF-D2BSH0-F1
#
_cell.length_a   1.000
_cell.length_b   1.000
_cell.length_c   1.000
_cell.angle_alpha   90.00
_cell.angle_beta   90.00
_cell.angle_gamma   90.00
#
_symmetry.space_group_name_H-M   'P 1'
#
loop_
_entity.id
_entity.type
_entity.pdbx_description
1 polymer ?
#
loop_
_entity_poly.entity_id
_entity_poly.type
_entity_poly.pdbx_seq_one_letter_code
_entity_poly.pdbx_strand_id
1 'polypeptide(L)'
;MITTDGNNAVASVAWRTNEVIAIYPITPSSTMAEQAAAWSSDERKNIWGDTPRVIEMQSEAGAIATVHGALQTGALSTTFTSSQGLLLMIPTLYKLAGQLTPFVLHVAARTVATHALSIFCDHSDVMAVRQTGCAMLCASNVQEAQDFALIAQVASLNSRLPFIHFFDGFRTSHEINKIEPLSDAQLHSLLPQAAIDAHRERALTPERPVIRGTASNPDTFFQAREATNPWYNAAFGHVEQAMNDFARETGRQYQPFEYYGHPDATRVIVMMGSGVGTCEEVIDTLLARGEKVGVVKVRLYRPFSAQHLLAVIPHSAQSIAVLDRTKEPGAQAEPLYLDVMTALAEAFSRGERPLMPKVIGGRYGLSSKEFTPQCVEATYKELALTNPRPRFTVGIYDDITHLSLPLSDQPMPTQMSLEALFYGLGSDGTVSAAKNSIKIVGNSTPLFVQGYFVYDSKKAGSLTVSHMRVGPHPIHSAYLIEQADFVACHQWQFIDKYSMVDRLKPGGIFLINTPYSADDLWHRLPQEVQAGLNQRQAQVYCINAAKIARECQLGARINTVMQMAFFHLTQILPGGDAQDKLRAAIASSYGNKGQELVERNWRALDATLDALEAVALEPVNPQSSCRPPVVSDAAPDFVKTVTAAMLAGLGDSLPVSALPPDGTWPVGTTQWEKRNIAEAIPLWKPELCTQCNHCVAACPHSAIRAKVVPAEAMADAPASLQSLDVKARDMRGQKYVLQVAPEDCTGCNLCVEVCPAKDRQNPEIKAINMEPRLEHVATEKTHYDFFLKLPEIDRSKLERIDIRTSQLITPLFEYSGACSGCGETPYIKLLTQLYGDRLLVANATGCSSIYGGNLPTTPWTTDANGRGPAWANSLFEDNAEFGLGFRLSVDQHRQRALRLLAELKPQLPAELVADLLEESVAVDIRREQIARLRQSLSAIDSADARQLAADADHLVDKSIWLIGGDGWAYDIGYGGLDHVMSLSENVNVLVLDTQCYSNTGGQQSKATPLGAVTKFGEHGKRKARKDLGVTVMMYGHVYVAQISLGAQLNQTVKAIQEAEAWPGPSLIIAYSPCEEHGYDLAFSHDQMRQLTATGFWPLYRFDPRRTAEGKPALVTDSRPPSASLSETLLNEQRFRRLNTQQPQEAARLYEEAEADLRRRYDFLNLLAGKAEKNAQE
;
A
#
# COMPACT_ATOMS: atom_id res chain seq x y z
N MET A 1 -17.94 26.16 -9.83
CA MET A 1 -17.64 24.71 -9.72
C MET A 1 -16.14 24.51 -9.69
N ILE A 2 -15.67 23.43 -9.05
CA ILE A 2 -14.26 23.02 -8.96
C ILE A 2 -14.12 21.54 -9.31
N THR A 3 -12.94 21.12 -9.75
CA THR A 3 -12.63 19.70 -10.04
C THR A 3 -11.73 19.13 -8.94
N THR A 4 -12.27 18.24 -8.10
CA THR A 4 -11.60 17.71 -6.91
C THR A 4 -12.04 16.28 -6.59
N ASP A 5 -11.30 15.58 -5.74
CA ASP A 5 -11.73 14.30 -5.16
C ASP A 5 -12.48 14.45 -3.83
N GLY A 6 -13.10 13.35 -3.37
CA GLY A 6 -13.89 13.30 -2.14
C GLY A 6 -13.07 13.65 -0.89
N ASN A 7 -11.83 13.14 -0.79
CA ASN A 7 -10.95 13.45 0.34
C ASN A 7 -10.69 14.96 0.47
N ASN A 8 -10.29 15.62 -0.63
CA ASN A 8 -10.01 17.05 -0.62
C ASN A 8 -11.26 17.89 -0.31
N ALA A 9 -12.43 17.47 -0.82
CA ALA A 9 -13.69 18.16 -0.58
C ALA A 9 -14.11 18.09 0.90
N VAL A 10 -13.99 16.92 1.52
CA VAL A 10 -14.27 16.70 2.96
C VAL A 10 -13.28 17.43 3.84
N ALA A 11 -11.98 17.30 3.55
CA ALA A 11 -10.93 17.97 4.30
C ALA A 11 -11.15 19.48 4.33
N SER A 12 -11.58 20.07 3.20
CA SER A 12 -11.87 21.50 3.08
C SER A 12 -12.96 21.96 4.06
N VAL A 13 -14.05 21.20 4.21
CA VAL A 13 -15.11 21.51 5.18
C VAL A 13 -14.62 21.28 6.60
N ALA A 14 -13.98 20.15 6.88
CA ALA A 14 -13.46 19.78 8.19
C ALA A 14 -12.47 20.83 8.73
N TRP A 15 -11.55 21.31 7.87
CA TRP A 15 -10.58 22.36 8.18
C TRP A 15 -11.24 23.67 8.57
N ARG A 16 -12.18 24.13 7.76
CA ARG A 16 -12.82 25.43 7.92
C ARG A 16 -13.78 25.50 9.10
N THR A 17 -14.19 24.35 9.65
CA THR A 17 -15.22 24.24 10.70
C THR A 17 -14.71 23.68 12.02
N ASN A 18 -13.40 23.49 12.20
CA ASN A 18 -12.79 22.99 13.44
C ASN A 18 -11.59 23.83 13.89
N GLU A 19 -11.21 23.66 15.16
CA GLU A 19 -10.11 24.37 15.83
C GLU A 19 -8.92 23.44 16.09
N VAL A 20 -9.17 22.15 16.35
CA VAL A 20 -8.14 21.13 16.60
C VAL A 20 -8.37 19.91 15.70
N ILE A 21 -7.30 19.41 15.06
CA ILE A 21 -7.36 18.23 14.20
C ILE A 21 -6.23 17.29 14.58
N ALA A 22 -6.55 16.18 15.25
CA ALA A 22 -5.56 15.14 15.54
C ALA A 22 -5.59 14.09 14.43
N ILE A 23 -4.43 13.65 13.95
CA ILE A 23 -4.33 12.80 12.76
C ILE A 23 -3.38 11.62 12.93
N TYR A 24 -3.60 10.58 12.15
CA TYR A 24 -2.66 9.50 11.88
C TYR A 24 -2.90 8.99 10.44
N PRO A 25 -1.85 8.63 9.67
CA PRO A 25 -2.02 8.29 8.27
C PRO A 25 -2.46 6.83 8.07
N ILE A 26 -3.60 6.63 7.41
CA ILE A 26 -4.05 5.33 6.93
C ILE A 26 -4.78 5.48 5.58
N THR A 27 -4.30 4.77 4.55
CA THR A 27 -4.94 4.72 3.23
C THR A 27 -6.36 4.16 3.35
N PRO A 28 -7.38 4.70 2.65
CA PRO A 28 -7.36 5.85 1.75
C PRO A 28 -7.64 7.22 2.41
N SER A 29 -7.74 7.32 3.74
CA SER A 29 -8.03 8.60 4.41
C SER A 29 -6.84 9.58 4.51
N SER A 30 -5.60 9.12 4.33
CA SER A 30 -4.38 9.94 4.51
C SER A 30 -4.41 11.29 3.79
N THR A 31 -4.96 11.37 2.58
CA THR A 31 -5.05 12.64 1.83
C THR A 31 -5.78 13.74 2.61
N MET A 32 -6.80 13.41 3.40
CA MET A 32 -7.49 14.40 4.23
C MET A 32 -6.57 14.98 5.31
N ALA A 33 -5.84 14.10 6.01
CA ALA A 33 -4.88 14.49 7.02
C ALA A 33 -3.72 15.31 6.42
N GLU A 34 -3.24 14.92 5.24
CA GLU A 34 -2.15 15.60 4.54
C GLU A 34 -2.53 17.03 4.18
N GLN A 35 -3.75 17.24 3.65
CA GLN A 35 -4.23 18.59 3.34
C GLN A 35 -4.39 19.45 4.58
N ALA A 36 -4.97 18.89 5.65
CA ALA A 36 -5.10 19.63 6.90
C ALA A 36 -3.72 20.08 7.44
N ALA A 37 -2.72 19.20 7.44
CA ALA A 37 -1.37 19.54 7.86
C ALA A 37 -0.70 20.57 6.95
N ALA A 38 -0.89 20.46 5.62
CA ALA A 38 -0.38 21.45 4.67
C ALA A 38 -1.02 22.83 4.89
N TRP A 39 -2.34 22.90 5.07
CA TRP A 39 -3.02 24.16 5.34
C TRP A 39 -2.66 24.78 6.70
N SER A 40 -2.38 23.96 7.71
CA SER A 40 -1.85 24.42 8.99
C SER A 40 -0.47 25.02 8.85
N SER A 41 0.39 24.38 8.03
CA SER A 41 1.72 24.89 7.72
C SER A 41 1.67 26.19 6.92
N ASP A 42 0.71 26.33 6.01
CA ASP A 42 0.44 27.55 5.23
C ASP A 42 -0.27 28.65 6.05
N GLU A 43 -0.51 28.44 7.35
CA GLU A 43 -1.25 29.34 8.23
C GLU A 43 -2.65 29.72 7.74
N ARG A 44 -3.27 28.86 6.90
CA ARG A 44 -4.61 29.13 6.37
C ARG A 44 -5.61 29.26 7.51
N LYS A 45 -6.53 30.21 7.39
CA LYS A 45 -7.54 30.46 8.41
C LYS A 45 -8.75 29.56 8.20
N ASN A 46 -9.38 29.18 9.30
CA ASN A 46 -10.75 28.68 9.30
C ASN A 46 -11.73 29.87 9.19
N ILE A 47 -13.03 29.60 9.21
CA ILE A 47 -14.04 30.66 9.07
C ILE A 47 -14.03 31.67 10.22
N TRP A 48 -13.49 31.31 11.40
CA TRP A 48 -13.39 32.23 12.55
C TRP A 48 -12.13 33.11 12.52
N GLY A 49 -11.27 32.94 11.52
CA GLY A 49 -10.02 33.72 11.40
C GLY A 49 -8.82 33.12 12.14
N ASP A 50 -8.99 31.95 12.76
CA ASP A 50 -7.93 31.21 13.46
C ASP A 50 -7.29 30.17 12.54
N THR A 51 -6.05 29.79 12.80
CA THR A 51 -5.41 28.65 12.12
C THR A 51 -5.67 27.38 12.95
N PRO A 52 -6.43 26.39 12.44
CA PRO A 52 -6.62 25.12 13.14
C PRO A 52 -5.29 24.46 13.52
N ARG A 53 -5.25 23.91 14.73
CA ARG A 53 -4.08 23.20 15.24
C ARG A 53 -4.11 21.75 14.80
N VAL A 54 -3.16 21.37 13.94
CA VAL A 54 -2.97 19.97 13.54
C VAL A 54 -1.90 19.31 14.39
N ILE A 55 -2.15 18.06 14.81
CA ILE A 55 -1.17 17.24 15.53
C ILE A 55 -1.22 15.79 15.06
N GLU A 56 -0.07 15.27 14.67
CA GLU A 56 0.11 13.84 14.40
C GLU A 56 0.34 13.07 15.71
N MET A 57 -0.41 11.98 15.89
CA MET A 57 -0.27 11.07 17.03
C MET A 57 0.52 9.80 16.65
N GLN A 58 0.82 8.93 17.63
CA GLN A 58 1.55 7.68 17.39
C GLN A 58 0.70 6.57 16.76
N SER A 59 -0.63 6.68 16.86
CA SER A 59 -1.62 5.76 16.30
C SER A 59 -3.00 6.43 16.27
N GLU A 60 -3.96 5.82 15.60
CA GLU A 60 -5.37 6.25 15.58
C GLU A 60 -6.01 6.23 16.98
N ALA A 61 -5.62 5.27 17.83
CA ALA A 61 -6.03 5.25 19.23
C ALA A 61 -5.60 6.53 19.98
N GLY A 62 -4.36 6.99 19.72
CA GLY A 62 -3.87 8.28 20.22
C GLY A 62 -4.61 9.47 19.62
N ALA A 63 -4.86 9.46 18.31
CA ALA A 63 -5.55 10.54 17.60
C ALA A 63 -6.96 10.79 18.16
N ILE A 64 -7.78 9.75 18.30
CA ILE A 64 -9.15 9.92 18.83
C ILE A 64 -9.15 10.32 20.30
N ALA A 65 -8.18 9.85 21.11
CA ALA A 65 -8.06 10.23 22.50
C ALA A 65 -7.67 11.71 22.65
N THR A 66 -6.81 12.22 21.76
CA THR A 66 -6.48 13.65 21.69
C THR A 66 -7.70 14.49 21.29
N VAL A 67 -8.48 14.05 20.29
CA VAL A 67 -9.77 14.66 19.94
C VAL A 67 -10.70 14.69 21.14
N HIS A 68 -10.82 13.57 21.85
CA HIS A 68 -11.67 13.48 23.05
C HIS A 68 -11.24 14.49 24.11
N GLY A 69 -9.94 14.58 24.43
CA GLY A 69 -9.41 15.58 25.35
C GLY A 69 -9.73 17.02 24.94
N ALA A 70 -9.48 17.37 23.67
CA ALA A 70 -9.74 18.71 23.14
C ALA A 70 -11.22 19.11 23.21
N LEU A 71 -12.12 18.17 22.89
CA LEU A 71 -13.57 18.37 23.00
C LEU A 71 -14.00 18.57 24.46
N GLN A 72 -13.41 17.82 25.41
CA GLN A 72 -13.72 17.99 26.83
C GLN A 72 -13.34 19.38 27.35
N THR A 73 -12.34 20.03 26.75
CA THR A 73 -11.92 21.39 27.08
C THR A 73 -12.51 22.46 26.15
N GLY A 74 -13.54 22.12 25.36
CA GLY A 74 -14.39 23.09 24.66
C GLY A 74 -13.99 23.44 23.22
N ALA A 75 -12.91 22.86 22.69
CA ALA A 75 -12.53 23.07 21.30
C ALA A 75 -13.40 22.24 20.35
N LEU A 76 -13.74 22.78 19.18
CA LEU A 76 -14.29 22.02 18.06
C LEU A 76 -13.17 21.20 17.43
N SER A 77 -13.33 19.88 17.42
CA SER A 77 -12.27 18.96 17.03
C SER A 77 -12.74 17.86 16.10
N THR A 78 -11.87 17.44 15.17
CA THR A 78 -12.15 16.36 14.22
C THR A 78 -10.91 15.49 13.96
N THR A 79 -11.11 14.37 13.27
CA THR A 79 -10.05 13.48 12.78
C THR A 79 -10.52 12.70 11.55
N PHE A 80 -9.58 12.02 10.88
CA PHE A 80 -9.79 11.26 9.65
C PHE A 80 -9.25 9.84 9.85
N THR A 81 -9.98 8.80 9.42
CA THR A 81 -9.51 7.41 9.54
C THR A 81 -10.16 6.45 8.54
N SER A 82 -9.77 5.17 8.59
CA SER A 82 -10.32 4.06 7.78
C SER A 82 -9.96 2.71 8.43
N SER A 83 -10.68 1.63 8.14
CA SER A 83 -10.27 0.23 8.39
C SER A 83 -9.72 -0.03 9.81
N GLN A 84 -8.51 -0.59 9.92
CA GLN A 84 -7.83 -0.90 11.18
C GLN A 84 -7.76 0.32 12.10
N GLY A 85 -7.50 1.51 11.52
CA GLY A 85 -7.45 2.75 12.27
C GLY A 85 -8.78 3.07 12.97
N LEU A 86 -9.91 2.83 12.31
CA LEU A 86 -11.23 2.99 12.92
C LEU A 86 -11.46 1.99 14.07
N LEU A 87 -10.98 0.74 13.93
CA LEU A 87 -11.08 -0.26 14.99
C LEU A 87 -10.33 0.16 16.25
N LEU A 88 -9.15 0.75 16.09
CA LEU A 88 -8.36 1.30 17.20
C LEU A 88 -9.04 2.48 17.91
N MET A 89 -10.00 3.14 17.25
CA MET A 89 -10.75 4.26 17.84
C MET A 89 -11.97 3.82 18.68
N ILE A 90 -12.43 2.57 18.55
CA ILE A 90 -13.67 2.05 19.17
C ILE A 90 -13.79 2.40 20.66
N PRO A 91 -12.78 2.17 21.52
CA PRO A 91 -12.92 2.43 22.96
C PRO A 91 -13.30 3.88 23.27
N THR A 92 -12.71 4.83 22.54
CA THR A 92 -12.95 6.26 22.75
C THR A 92 -14.26 6.72 22.12
N LEU A 93 -14.72 6.10 21.02
CA LEU A 93 -16.03 6.39 20.42
C LEU A 93 -17.17 6.14 21.41
N TYR A 94 -17.12 5.06 22.20
CA TYR A 94 -18.09 4.81 23.28
C TYR A 94 -18.08 5.93 24.33
N LYS A 95 -16.91 6.48 24.67
CA LYS A 95 -16.80 7.59 25.63
C LYS A 95 -17.41 8.87 25.08
N LEU A 96 -17.13 9.20 23.82
CA LEU A 96 -17.68 10.39 23.16
C LEU A 96 -19.20 10.33 23.06
N ALA A 97 -19.76 9.18 22.67
CA ALA A 97 -21.20 8.96 22.61
C ALA A 97 -21.85 9.00 24.00
N GLY A 98 -21.29 8.27 24.96
CA GLY A 98 -21.80 8.23 26.34
C GLY A 98 -21.73 9.57 27.08
N GLN A 99 -20.85 10.48 26.64
CA GLN A 99 -20.72 11.83 27.19
C GLN A 99 -21.51 12.88 26.41
N LEU A 100 -22.27 12.49 25.37
CA LEU A 100 -23.06 13.40 24.53
C LEU A 100 -22.20 14.59 24.07
N THR A 101 -21.05 14.26 23.46
CA THR A 101 -20.05 15.21 23.00
C THR A 101 -20.16 15.37 21.47
N PRO A 102 -20.51 16.57 20.97
CA PRO A 102 -20.63 16.81 19.53
C PRO A 102 -19.24 16.81 18.88
N PHE A 103 -19.07 15.96 17.88
CA PHE A 103 -17.94 15.99 16.94
C PHE A 103 -18.29 15.19 15.67
N VAL A 104 -17.46 15.30 14.64
CA VAL A 104 -17.57 14.49 13.42
C VAL A 104 -16.25 13.77 13.14
N LEU A 105 -16.33 12.44 13.02
CA LEU A 105 -15.30 11.57 12.47
C LEU A 105 -15.53 11.39 10.97
N HIS A 106 -14.50 11.63 10.16
CA HIS A 106 -14.59 11.43 8.71
C HIS A 106 -13.89 10.12 8.30
N VAL A 107 -14.63 9.21 7.67
CA VAL A 107 -14.16 7.87 7.34
C VAL A 107 -14.26 7.61 5.84
N ALA A 108 -13.11 7.36 5.20
CA ALA A 108 -13.08 6.77 3.88
C ALA A 108 -13.17 5.24 4.02
N ALA A 109 -14.39 4.69 4.02
CA ALA A 109 -14.69 3.32 4.41
C ALA A 109 -13.87 2.29 3.64
N ARG A 110 -13.24 1.38 4.38
CA ARG A 110 -12.23 0.45 3.87
C ARG A 110 -12.35 -0.92 4.55
N THR A 111 -12.09 -1.96 3.75
CA THR A 111 -12.01 -3.36 4.16
C THR A 111 -11.12 -3.58 5.39
N VAL A 112 -11.63 -4.30 6.39
CA VAL A 112 -10.87 -4.80 7.53
C VAL A 112 -10.06 -6.03 7.11
N ALA A 113 -8.79 -6.09 7.51
CA ALA A 113 -7.91 -7.23 7.27
C ALA A 113 -8.46 -8.49 7.95
N THR A 114 -8.60 -9.57 7.19
CA THR A 114 -9.14 -10.88 7.65
C THR A 114 -8.20 -12.02 7.25
N HIS A 115 -8.51 -12.73 6.15
CA HIS A 115 -7.61 -13.70 5.52
C HIS A 115 -6.46 -13.01 4.76
N ALA A 116 -6.65 -11.74 4.42
CA ALA A 116 -5.67 -10.88 3.77
C ALA A 116 -5.94 -9.41 4.13
N LEU A 117 -4.91 -8.58 3.98
CA LEU A 117 -5.04 -7.13 4.01
C LEU A 117 -5.68 -6.63 2.69
N SER A 118 -6.60 -5.67 2.78
CA SER A 118 -7.01 -4.88 1.63
C SER A 118 -7.01 -3.40 1.97
N ILE A 119 -6.53 -2.57 1.03
CA ILE A 119 -6.62 -1.10 1.12
C ILE A 119 -7.93 -0.57 0.56
N PHE A 120 -8.72 -1.42 -0.08
CA PHE A 120 -9.86 -1.04 -0.90
C PHE A 120 -11.18 -1.01 -0.10
N CYS A 121 -12.23 -0.46 -0.72
CA CYS A 121 -13.47 -0.14 -0.02
C CYS A 121 -14.38 -1.33 0.18
N ASP A 122 -14.81 -1.48 1.43
CA ASP A 122 -16.13 -1.94 1.77
C ASP A 122 -16.54 -1.27 3.09
N HIS A 123 -17.68 -1.66 3.66
CA HIS A 123 -18.22 -1.07 4.89
C HIS A 123 -17.91 -1.91 6.14
N SER A 124 -17.02 -2.89 6.09
CA SER A 124 -16.70 -3.73 7.25
C SER A 124 -16.19 -2.93 8.45
N ASP A 125 -15.45 -1.84 8.22
CA ASP A 125 -14.95 -0.96 9.27
C ASP A 125 -16.06 -0.15 9.96
N VAL A 126 -16.88 0.56 9.18
CA VAL A 126 -18.00 1.34 9.71
C VAL A 126 -19.07 0.45 10.34
N MET A 127 -19.28 -0.76 9.82
CA MET A 127 -20.22 -1.72 10.41
C MET A 127 -19.68 -2.31 11.73
N ALA A 128 -18.36 -2.38 11.92
CA ALA A 128 -17.74 -2.81 13.18
C ALA A 128 -17.91 -1.80 14.33
N VAL A 129 -18.34 -0.56 14.04
CA VAL A 129 -18.52 0.51 15.03
C VAL A 129 -19.97 0.96 15.20
N ARG A 130 -20.93 0.29 14.54
CA ARG A 130 -22.37 0.67 14.55
C ARG A 130 -23.03 0.69 15.93
N GLN A 131 -22.44 -0.01 16.90
CA GLN A 131 -22.90 -0.17 18.27
C GLN A 131 -22.31 0.86 19.25
N THR A 132 -21.33 1.67 18.82
CA THR A 132 -20.63 2.64 19.69
C THR A 132 -21.54 3.73 20.24
N GLY A 133 -22.69 3.94 19.61
CA GLY A 133 -23.61 5.04 19.90
C GLY A 133 -23.34 6.29 19.07
N CYS A 134 -22.40 6.27 18.12
CA CYS A 134 -22.27 7.35 17.14
C CYS A 134 -23.42 7.31 16.13
N ALA A 135 -23.88 8.49 15.71
CA ALA A 135 -24.69 8.63 14.52
C ALA A 135 -23.82 8.33 13.28
N MET A 136 -24.40 7.82 12.20
CA MET A 136 -23.68 7.39 10.99
C MET A 136 -24.37 7.93 9.76
N LEU A 137 -23.68 8.80 9.02
CA LEU A 137 -24.18 9.47 7.82
C LEU A 137 -23.32 9.08 6.59
N CYS A 138 -23.94 8.45 5.60
CA CYS A 138 -23.30 7.89 4.41
C CYS A 138 -23.49 8.77 3.18
N ALA A 139 -22.39 9.18 2.54
CA ALA A 139 -22.42 9.85 1.24
C ALA A 139 -22.13 8.86 0.10
N SER A 140 -22.78 9.05 -1.05
CA SER A 140 -22.69 8.17 -2.22
C SER A 140 -21.85 8.72 -3.36
N ASN A 141 -21.44 9.99 -3.32
CA ASN A 141 -20.59 10.59 -4.35
C ASN A 141 -19.76 11.76 -3.77
N VAL A 142 -18.89 12.34 -4.60
CA VAL A 142 -17.95 13.40 -4.20
C VAL A 142 -18.68 14.67 -3.71
N GLN A 143 -19.77 15.07 -4.36
CA GLN A 143 -20.57 16.25 -3.96
C GLN A 143 -21.21 16.01 -2.59
N GLU A 144 -21.86 14.86 -2.41
CA GLU A 144 -22.47 14.48 -1.14
C GLU A 144 -21.44 14.34 -0.03
N ALA A 145 -20.23 13.84 -0.31
CA ALA A 145 -19.18 13.74 0.70
C ALA A 145 -18.83 15.15 1.24
N GLN A 146 -18.72 16.16 0.38
CA GLN A 146 -18.53 17.54 0.82
C GLN A 146 -19.72 18.03 1.66
N ASP A 147 -20.93 17.87 1.13
CA ASP A 147 -22.12 18.46 1.71
C ASP A 147 -22.46 17.81 3.07
N PHE A 148 -22.27 16.48 3.16
CA PHE A 148 -22.54 15.71 4.38
C PHE A 148 -21.48 15.92 5.45
N ALA A 149 -20.27 16.37 5.09
CA ALA A 149 -19.31 16.83 6.09
C ALA A 149 -19.86 18.03 6.89
N LEU A 150 -20.54 18.98 6.24
CA LEU A 150 -21.16 20.13 6.92
C LEU A 150 -22.45 19.72 7.63
N ILE A 151 -23.33 18.97 6.95
CA ILE A 151 -24.61 18.53 7.53
C ILE A 151 -24.38 17.71 8.81
N ALA A 152 -23.39 16.80 8.80
CA ALA A 152 -23.00 16.04 10.00
C ALA A 152 -22.52 16.96 11.12
N GLN A 153 -21.73 18.00 10.82
CA GLN A 153 -21.24 18.95 11.82
C GLN A 153 -22.40 19.73 12.46
N VAL A 154 -23.33 20.25 11.65
CA VAL A 154 -24.50 20.99 12.13
C VAL A 154 -25.41 20.08 12.97
N ALA A 155 -25.71 18.88 12.47
CA ALA A 155 -26.53 17.91 13.19
C ALA A 155 -25.87 17.44 14.50
N SER A 156 -24.55 17.22 14.50
CA SER A 156 -23.77 16.85 15.67
C SER A 156 -23.85 17.91 16.76
N LEU A 157 -23.60 19.18 16.41
CA LEU A 157 -23.69 20.30 17.35
C LEU A 157 -25.09 20.44 17.97
N ASN A 158 -26.13 20.39 17.14
CA ASN A 158 -27.52 20.55 17.60
C ASN A 158 -28.03 19.36 18.43
N SER A 159 -27.67 18.13 18.04
CA SER A 159 -28.10 16.91 18.74
C SER A 159 -27.20 16.52 19.92
N ARG A 160 -26.00 17.09 20.01
CA ARG A 160 -24.91 16.68 20.92
C ARG A 160 -24.41 15.24 20.72
N LEU A 161 -24.84 14.55 19.68
CA LEU A 161 -24.35 13.21 19.38
C LEU A 161 -23.09 13.29 18.52
N PRO A 162 -22.11 12.42 18.75
CA PRO A 162 -21.00 12.28 17.81
C PRO A 162 -21.45 11.63 16.50
N PHE A 163 -20.90 12.09 15.38
CA PHE A 163 -21.21 11.59 14.04
C PHE A 163 -20.00 10.90 13.41
N ILE A 164 -20.25 9.82 12.70
CA ILE A 164 -19.35 9.20 11.73
C ILE A 164 -19.91 9.55 10.34
N HIS A 165 -19.28 10.51 9.68
CA HIS A 165 -19.53 10.81 8.28
C HIS A 165 -18.63 9.90 7.44
N PHE A 166 -19.21 9.02 6.63
CA PHE A 166 -18.46 8.05 5.84
C PHE A 166 -18.86 8.03 4.37
N PHE A 167 -17.90 7.64 3.55
CA PHE A 167 -18.01 7.52 2.10
C PHE A 167 -17.03 6.46 1.61
N ASP A 168 -17.28 5.90 0.42
CA ASP A 168 -16.59 4.71 -0.06
C ASP A 168 -15.10 5.01 -0.37
N GLY A 169 -14.19 4.30 0.29
CA GLY A 169 -12.75 4.37 0.08
C GLY A 169 -12.36 4.05 -1.37
N PHE A 170 -11.39 4.76 -1.93
CA PHE A 170 -11.11 4.85 -3.37
C PHE A 170 -12.30 5.30 -4.23
N ARG A 171 -13.39 4.53 -4.30
CA ARG A 171 -14.55 4.72 -5.19
C ARG A 171 -15.23 6.08 -5.08
N THR A 172 -15.19 6.72 -3.92
CA THR A 172 -15.61 8.12 -3.72
C THR A 172 -14.45 8.98 -3.23
N SER A 173 -13.64 8.48 -2.28
CA SER A 173 -12.55 9.28 -1.70
C SER A 173 -11.48 9.76 -2.71
N HIS A 174 -11.21 8.96 -3.76
CA HIS A 174 -10.18 9.23 -4.78
C HIS A 174 -10.78 9.46 -6.18
N GLU A 175 -12.09 9.33 -6.34
CA GLU A 175 -12.78 9.70 -7.57
C GLU A 175 -12.75 11.22 -7.71
N ILE A 176 -12.27 11.72 -8.86
CA ILE A 176 -12.19 13.15 -9.15
C ILE A 176 -13.44 13.56 -9.92
N ASN A 177 -14.27 14.43 -9.34
CA ASN A 177 -15.47 14.95 -9.99
C ASN A 177 -15.43 16.48 -10.06
N LYS A 178 -16.22 17.03 -10.99
CA LYS A 178 -16.59 18.44 -10.98
C LYS A 178 -17.77 18.66 -10.04
N ILE A 179 -17.56 19.44 -8.98
CA ILE A 179 -18.54 19.69 -7.92
C ILE A 179 -18.79 21.19 -7.72
N GLU A 180 -19.87 21.52 -7.02
CA GLU A 180 -20.14 22.85 -6.49
C GLU A 180 -19.52 23.00 -5.09
N PRO A 181 -18.54 23.89 -4.89
CA PRO A 181 -17.91 24.08 -3.58
C PRO A 181 -18.79 24.88 -2.62
N LEU A 182 -18.65 24.61 -1.32
CA LEU A 182 -19.24 25.45 -0.26
C LEU A 182 -18.40 26.70 0.00
N SER A 183 -19.04 27.87 0.00
CA SER A 183 -18.42 29.14 0.37
C SER A 183 -18.38 29.34 1.88
N ASP A 184 -17.46 30.18 2.37
CA ASP A 184 -17.34 30.47 3.80
C ASP A 184 -18.58 31.20 4.36
N ALA A 185 -19.27 31.99 3.53
CA ALA A 185 -20.54 32.62 3.90
C ALA A 185 -21.63 31.58 4.18
N GLN A 186 -21.73 30.54 3.35
CA GLN A 186 -22.66 29.43 3.57
C GLN A 186 -22.29 28.63 4.83
N LEU A 187 -20.99 28.40 5.07
CA LEU A 187 -20.52 27.75 6.31
C LEU A 187 -20.92 28.55 7.55
N HIS A 188 -20.71 29.87 7.54
CA HIS A 188 -21.12 30.76 8.63
C HIS A 188 -22.64 30.77 8.84
N SER A 189 -23.43 30.82 7.75
CA SER A 189 -24.89 30.84 7.80
C SER A 189 -25.45 29.58 8.47
N LEU A 190 -24.87 28.41 8.15
CA LEU A 190 -25.38 27.11 8.57
C LEU A 190 -24.86 26.64 9.94
N LEU A 191 -23.71 27.11 10.40
CA LEU A 191 -23.15 26.67 11.69
C LEU A 191 -23.94 27.25 12.88
N PRO A 192 -24.42 26.39 13.81
CA PRO A 192 -25.30 26.83 14.88
C PRO A 192 -24.50 27.45 16.03
N GLN A 193 -24.29 28.77 16.00
CA GLN A 193 -23.50 29.49 17.01
C GLN A 193 -23.93 29.21 18.45
N ALA A 194 -25.24 29.18 18.72
CA ALA A 194 -25.75 28.87 20.07
C ALA A 194 -25.37 27.46 20.55
N ALA A 195 -25.30 26.46 19.66
CA ALA A 195 -24.89 25.11 20.01
C ALA A 195 -23.36 25.01 20.24
N ILE A 196 -22.58 25.79 19.50
CA ILE A 196 -21.12 25.95 19.71
C ILE A 196 -20.87 26.59 21.08
N ASP A 197 -21.58 27.66 21.42
CA ASP A 197 -21.46 28.33 22.71
C ASP A 197 -21.85 27.37 23.85
N ALA A 198 -22.94 26.62 23.70
CA ALA A 198 -23.33 25.61 24.67
C ALA A 198 -22.30 24.47 24.85
N HIS A 199 -21.59 24.08 23.78
CA HIS A 199 -20.46 23.13 23.87
C HIS A 199 -19.34 23.70 24.74
N ARG A 200 -18.96 24.96 24.50
CA ARG A 200 -17.92 25.67 25.27
C ARG A 200 -18.32 25.90 26.72
N GLU A 201 -19.58 26.19 27.01
CA GLU A 201 -20.10 26.34 28.38
C GLU A 201 -19.94 25.05 29.20
N ARG A 202 -20.01 23.89 28.54
CA ARG A 202 -19.82 22.56 29.16
C ARG A 202 -18.35 22.14 29.22
N ALA A 203 -17.38 22.96 28.84
CA ALA A 203 -15.97 22.59 28.90
C ALA A 203 -15.49 22.34 30.35
N LEU A 204 -14.54 21.42 30.52
CA LEU A 204 -13.79 21.27 31.76
C LEU A 204 -12.91 22.51 31.96
N THR A 205 -13.11 23.23 33.05
CA THR A 205 -12.29 24.38 33.43
C THR A 205 -12.19 24.48 34.96
N PRO A 206 -11.02 24.84 35.52
CA PRO A 206 -10.88 25.09 36.96
C PRO A 206 -11.81 26.18 37.50
N GLU A 207 -12.26 27.12 36.66
CA GLU A 207 -13.17 28.20 37.04
C GLU A 207 -14.61 27.72 37.27
N ARG A 208 -14.99 26.58 36.69
CA ARG A 208 -16.31 25.94 36.79
C ARG A 208 -16.13 24.41 36.79
N PRO A 209 -15.53 23.83 37.84
CA PRO A 209 -15.10 22.45 37.81
C PRO A 209 -16.29 21.49 37.83
N VAL A 210 -16.22 20.45 37.00
CA VAL A 210 -17.14 19.30 37.00
C VAL A 210 -16.34 18.01 36.87
N ILE A 211 -16.94 16.88 37.25
CA ILE A 211 -16.32 15.55 37.14
C ILE A 211 -17.00 14.77 36.02
N ARG A 212 -16.21 14.04 35.21
CA ARG A 212 -16.69 13.19 34.11
C ARG A 212 -15.94 11.87 34.08
N GLY A 213 -16.57 10.84 33.53
CA GLY A 213 -15.96 9.52 33.40
C GLY A 213 -15.76 8.81 34.74
N THR A 214 -16.71 8.99 35.66
CA THR A 214 -16.73 8.32 36.96
C THR A 214 -16.82 6.80 36.83
N ALA A 215 -16.47 6.09 37.91
CA ALA A 215 -16.83 4.69 38.10
C ALA A 215 -18.25 4.62 38.68
N SER A 216 -19.08 3.70 38.18
CA SER A 216 -20.48 3.52 38.63
C SER A 216 -20.71 2.06 39.02
N ASN A 217 -21.51 1.85 40.06
CA ASN A 217 -21.97 0.53 40.48
C ASN A 217 -23.22 0.11 39.68
N PRO A 218 -23.65 -1.17 39.78
CA PRO A 218 -24.86 -1.65 39.11
C PRO A 218 -26.16 -0.93 39.50
N ASP A 219 -26.19 -0.28 40.67
CA ASP A 219 -27.35 0.44 41.21
C ASP A 219 -27.75 1.69 40.40
N THR A 220 -26.83 2.26 39.61
CA THR A 220 -27.00 3.55 38.93
C THR A 220 -26.53 3.54 37.48
N PHE A 221 -25.65 2.62 37.09
CA PHE A 221 -25.10 2.58 35.73
C PHE A 221 -26.19 2.40 34.66
N PHE A 222 -27.15 1.49 34.87
CA PHE A 222 -28.17 1.22 33.86
C PHE A 222 -29.09 2.44 33.64
N GLN A 223 -29.56 3.06 34.73
CA GLN A 223 -30.39 4.26 34.67
C GLN A 223 -29.65 5.42 33.98
N ALA A 224 -28.36 5.61 34.29
CA ALA A 224 -27.55 6.65 33.65
C ALA A 224 -27.34 6.38 32.15
N ARG A 225 -27.22 5.10 31.73
CA ARG A 225 -27.06 4.75 30.32
C ARG A 225 -28.34 5.06 29.52
N GLU A 226 -29.50 4.69 30.06
CA GLU A 226 -30.82 4.95 29.45
C GLU A 226 -31.21 6.44 29.48
N ALA A 227 -30.64 7.22 30.39
CA ALA A 227 -30.88 8.68 30.45
C ALA A 227 -30.47 9.40 29.15
N THR A 228 -29.65 8.79 28.29
CA THR A 228 -29.25 9.37 26.99
C THR A 228 -30.30 9.24 25.88
N ASN A 229 -31.34 8.43 26.06
CA ASN A 229 -32.34 8.13 25.04
C ASN A 229 -33.02 9.36 24.39
N PRO A 230 -33.37 10.45 25.12
CA PRO A 230 -33.99 11.62 24.50
C PRO A 230 -33.15 12.25 23.38
N TRP A 231 -31.82 12.22 23.49
CA TRP A 231 -30.92 12.74 22.45
C TRP A 231 -30.94 11.87 21.18
N TYR A 232 -30.97 10.54 21.34
CA TYR A 232 -31.09 9.61 20.22
C TYR A 232 -32.45 9.67 19.53
N ASN A 233 -33.53 9.81 20.31
CA ASN A 233 -34.89 9.94 19.79
C ASN A 233 -35.07 11.20 18.93
N ALA A 234 -34.40 12.30 19.31
CA ALA A 234 -34.45 13.57 18.58
C ALA A 234 -33.48 13.64 17.38
N ALA A 235 -32.50 12.74 17.30
CA ALA A 235 -31.39 12.82 16.34
C ALA A 235 -31.84 12.86 14.88
N PHE A 236 -32.86 12.08 14.51
CA PHE A 236 -33.40 12.09 13.14
C PHE A 236 -33.85 13.49 12.72
N GLY A 237 -34.64 14.16 13.57
CA GLY A 237 -35.15 15.49 13.30
C GLY A 237 -34.04 16.54 13.20
N HIS A 238 -32.96 16.40 13.98
CA HIS A 238 -31.79 17.27 13.84
C HIS A 238 -31.07 17.10 12.50
N VAL A 239 -30.98 15.86 11.98
CA VAL A 239 -30.38 15.60 10.67
C VAL A 239 -31.28 16.11 9.55
N GLU A 240 -32.58 15.83 9.61
CA GLU A 240 -33.57 16.32 8.64
C GLU A 240 -33.58 17.86 8.59
N GLN A 241 -33.59 18.52 9.75
CA GLN A 241 -33.52 19.98 9.82
C GLN A 241 -32.21 20.51 9.22
N ALA A 242 -31.07 19.89 9.52
CA ALA A 242 -29.79 20.29 8.94
C ALA A 242 -29.79 20.14 7.40
N MET A 243 -30.39 19.08 6.85
CA MET A 243 -30.54 18.89 5.41
C MET A 243 -31.47 19.93 4.78
N ASN A 244 -32.59 20.28 5.45
CA ASN A 244 -33.51 21.31 4.98
C ASN A 244 -32.90 22.71 5.02
N ASP A 245 -32.11 23.01 6.05
CA ASP A 245 -31.37 24.28 6.16
C ASP A 245 -30.32 24.40 5.06
N PHE A 246 -29.59 23.31 4.84
CA PHE A 246 -28.63 23.20 3.75
C PHE A 246 -29.29 23.42 2.39
N ALA A 247 -30.46 22.84 2.16
CA ALA A 247 -31.21 23.03 0.91
C ALA A 247 -31.67 24.48 0.71
N ARG A 248 -32.10 25.17 1.77
CA ARG A 248 -32.47 26.58 1.70
C ARG A 248 -31.30 27.49 1.35
N GLU A 249 -30.10 27.17 1.85
CA GLU A 249 -28.88 27.96 1.63
C GLU A 249 -28.19 27.65 0.29
N THR A 250 -28.26 26.40 -0.19
CA THR A 250 -27.46 25.93 -1.33
C THR A 250 -28.28 25.49 -2.55
N GLY A 251 -29.59 25.28 -2.39
CA GLY A 251 -30.48 24.70 -3.40
C GLY A 251 -30.39 23.18 -3.53
N ARG A 252 -29.49 22.50 -2.81
CA ARG A 252 -29.31 21.04 -2.86
C ARG A 252 -30.06 20.37 -1.71
N GLN A 253 -31.15 19.66 -2.03
CA GLN A 253 -31.99 18.98 -1.06
C GLN A 253 -31.52 17.54 -0.83
N TYR A 254 -31.52 17.13 0.43
CA TYR A 254 -31.29 15.75 0.85
C TYR A 254 -32.36 15.31 1.85
N GLN A 255 -32.53 14.00 2.02
CA GLN A 255 -33.29 13.41 3.14
C GLN A 255 -32.52 12.24 3.78
N PRO A 256 -32.75 11.94 5.08
CA PRO A 256 -32.11 10.80 5.75
C PRO A 256 -32.35 9.45 5.06
N PHE A 257 -33.54 9.29 4.46
CA PHE A 257 -33.89 8.21 3.54
C PHE A 257 -34.51 8.83 2.29
N GLU A 258 -34.07 8.41 1.11
CA GLU A 258 -34.56 8.92 -0.18
C GLU A 258 -35.01 7.79 -1.07
N TYR A 259 -36.07 8.00 -1.85
CA TYR A 259 -36.53 7.05 -2.84
C TYR A 259 -36.30 7.60 -4.25
N TYR A 260 -35.82 6.74 -5.16
CA TYR A 260 -35.70 7.02 -6.58
C TYR A 260 -36.29 5.87 -7.41
N GLY A 261 -37.11 6.18 -8.42
CA GLY A 261 -37.69 5.19 -9.33
C GLY A 261 -39.20 5.37 -9.54
N HIS A 262 -39.84 4.32 -10.03
CA HIS A 262 -41.28 4.35 -10.35
C HIS A 262 -42.11 4.57 -9.07
N PRO A 263 -43.10 5.49 -9.01
CA PRO A 263 -43.91 5.72 -7.81
C PRO A 263 -44.65 4.45 -7.35
N ASP A 264 -45.12 3.65 -8.30
CA ASP A 264 -45.71 2.33 -8.06
C ASP A 264 -44.74 1.14 -8.22
N ALA A 265 -43.47 1.28 -7.82
CA ALA A 265 -42.51 0.18 -7.97
C ALA A 265 -42.94 -1.08 -7.22
N THR A 266 -42.82 -2.23 -7.88
CA THR A 266 -43.09 -3.55 -7.26
C THR A 266 -41.81 -4.22 -6.76
N ARG A 267 -40.66 -3.85 -7.32
CA ARG A 267 -39.33 -4.36 -6.95
C ARG A 267 -38.44 -3.19 -6.51
N VAL A 268 -37.92 -3.27 -5.29
CA VAL A 268 -37.12 -2.18 -4.69
C VAL A 268 -35.77 -2.70 -4.19
N ILE A 269 -34.70 -1.95 -4.43
CA ILE A 269 -33.40 -2.17 -3.79
C ILE A 269 -33.27 -1.21 -2.60
N VAL A 270 -32.70 -1.64 -1.49
CA VAL A 270 -32.30 -0.77 -0.35
C VAL A 270 -30.80 -0.87 -0.17
N MET A 271 -30.09 0.26 -0.20
CA MET A 271 -28.63 0.26 -0.09
C MET A 271 -28.06 1.60 0.40
N MET A 272 -26.75 1.60 0.68
CA MET A 272 -25.96 2.78 1.07
C MET A 272 -24.66 2.86 0.23
N GLY A 273 -24.00 4.02 0.23
CA GLY A 273 -22.70 4.20 -0.42
C GLY A 273 -22.77 4.36 -1.95
N SER A 274 -21.62 4.22 -2.62
CA SER A 274 -21.44 4.68 -4.01
C SER A 274 -22.25 3.90 -5.04
N GLY A 275 -22.63 2.66 -4.73
CA GLY A 275 -23.42 1.82 -5.64
C GLY A 275 -24.82 2.39 -5.94
N VAL A 276 -25.29 3.35 -5.14
CA VAL A 276 -26.53 4.09 -5.40
C VAL A 276 -26.52 4.75 -6.78
N GLY A 277 -25.43 5.40 -7.18
CA GLY A 277 -25.34 6.08 -8.48
C GLY A 277 -25.52 5.12 -9.65
N THR A 278 -24.92 3.93 -9.57
CA THR A 278 -25.09 2.87 -10.57
C THR A 278 -26.53 2.34 -10.61
N CYS A 279 -27.19 2.24 -9.46
CA CYS A 279 -28.59 1.85 -9.41
C CYS A 279 -29.51 2.86 -10.11
N GLU A 280 -29.28 4.16 -9.94
CA GLU A 280 -30.07 5.21 -10.60
C GLU A 280 -29.95 5.13 -12.13
N GLU A 281 -28.73 5.00 -12.66
CA GLU A 281 -28.49 4.85 -14.11
C GLU A 281 -29.23 3.63 -14.70
N VAL A 282 -29.23 2.51 -13.97
CA VAL A 282 -29.91 1.28 -14.40
C VAL A 282 -31.42 1.45 -14.31
N ILE A 283 -31.93 2.06 -13.24
CA ILE A 283 -33.35 2.36 -13.06
C ILE A 283 -33.86 3.19 -14.24
N ASP A 284 -33.16 4.25 -14.66
CA ASP A 284 -33.57 5.09 -15.79
C ASP A 284 -33.78 4.27 -17.06
N THR A 285 -32.86 3.34 -17.33
CA THR A 285 -32.97 2.44 -18.48
C THR A 285 -34.15 1.47 -18.33
N LEU A 286 -34.38 0.93 -17.14
CA LEU A 286 -35.48 0.00 -16.87
C LEU A 286 -36.86 0.70 -16.90
N LEU A 287 -36.95 1.94 -16.43
CA LEU A 287 -38.14 2.78 -16.51
C LEU A 287 -38.50 3.08 -17.96
N ALA A 288 -37.51 3.38 -18.82
CA ALA A 288 -37.71 3.57 -20.25
C ALA A 288 -38.25 2.29 -20.94
N ARG A 289 -37.99 1.11 -20.37
CA ARG A 289 -38.55 -0.19 -20.80
C ARG A 289 -39.90 -0.53 -20.16
N GLY A 290 -40.45 0.36 -19.32
CA GLY A 290 -41.74 0.18 -18.65
C GLY A 290 -41.69 -0.68 -17.37
N GLU A 291 -40.51 -0.96 -16.83
CA GLU A 291 -40.37 -1.74 -15.60
C GLU A 291 -40.67 -0.92 -14.34
N LYS A 292 -41.37 -1.53 -13.38
CA LYS A 292 -41.74 -0.90 -12.09
C LYS A 292 -40.69 -1.17 -11.01
N VAL A 293 -39.56 -0.47 -11.11
CA VAL A 293 -38.41 -0.62 -10.21
C VAL A 293 -38.07 0.67 -9.47
N GLY A 294 -37.39 0.55 -8.33
CA GLY A 294 -36.84 1.70 -7.60
C GLY A 294 -35.75 1.32 -6.60
N VAL A 295 -35.14 2.32 -5.99
CA VAL A 295 -34.11 2.21 -4.96
C VAL A 295 -34.40 3.14 -3.79
N VAL A 296 -34.20 2.66 -2.57
CA VAL A 296 -34.14 3.47 -1.35
C VAL A 296 -32.67 3.67 -0.99
N LYS A 297 -32.28 4.94 -0.94
CA LYS A 297 -30.95 5.40 -0.53
C LYS A 297 -30.96 5.62 0.97
N VAL A 298 -30.12 4.90 1.70
CA VAL A 298 -29.95 5.07 3.14
C VAL A 298 -28.80 6.05 3.38
N ARG A 299 -29.12 7.27 3.82
CA ARG A 299 -28.11 8.29 4.17
C ARG A 299 -27.80 8.23 5.65
N LEU A 300 -28.82 8.35 6.50
CA LEU A 300 -28.66 8.21 7.94
C LEU A 300 -28.84 6.74 8.34
N TYR A 301 -27.73 6.02 8.49
CA TYR A 301 -27.75 4.62 8.93
C TYR A 301 -27.98 4.49 10.44
N ARG A 302 -27.44 5.41 11.24
CA ARG A 302 -27.67 5.48 12.69
C ARG A 302 -27.90 6.92 13.14
N PRO A 303 -28.88 7.18 14.04
CA PRO A 303 -29.92 6.26 14.50
C PRO A 303 -30.86 5.82 13.36
N PHE A 304 -31.22 4.54 13.32
CA PHE A 304 -32.03 3.98 12.24
C PHE A 304 -33.51 4.22 12.51
N SER A 305 -34.17 5.03 11.69
CA SER A 305 -35.59 5.34 11.89
C SER A 305 -36.48 4.48 11.00
N ALA A 306 -37.03 3.40 11.58
CA ALA A 306 -37.95 2.50 10.89
C ALA A 306 -39.16 3.22 10.28
N GLN A 307 -39.75 4.17 11.02
CA GLN A 307 -40.90 4.97 10.56
C GLN A 307 -40.59 5.70 9.24
N HIS A 308 -39.45 6.40 9.17
CA HIS A 308 -39.10 7.22 8.00
C HIS A 308 -38.62 6.37 6.83
N LEU A 309 -37.94 5.24 7.09
CA LEU A 309 -37.66 4.23 6.05
C LEU A 309 -38.96 3.73 5.40
N LEU A 310 -39.93 3.31 6.23
CA LEU A 310 -41.19 2.73 5.75
C LEU A 310 -42.01 3.75 4.96
N ALA A 311 -41.92 5.04 5.31
CA ALA A 311 -42.61 6.13 4.62
C ALA A 311 -42.11 6.35 3.19
N VAL A 312 -40.82 6.08 2.90
CA VAL A 312 -40.26 6.24 1.55
C VAL A 312 -40.36 4.99 0.69
N ILE A 313 -40.56 3.81 1.29
CA ILE A 313 -40.78 2.56 0.53
C ILE A 313 -42.20 2.57 -0.06
N PRO A 314 -42.37 2.49 -1.39
CA PRO A 314 -43.70 2.44 -2.00
C PRO A 314 -44.59 1.34 -1.40
N HIS A 315 -45.88 1.65 -1.17
CA HIS A 315 -46.84 0.67 -0.66
C HIS A 315 -47.06 -0.50 -1.62
N SER A 316 -46.81 -0.29 -2.92
CA SER A 316 -46.87 -1.27 -4.00
C SER A 316 -45.67 -2.22 -4.05
N ALA A 317 -44.62 -2.00 -3.26
CA ALA A 317 -43.45 -2.86 -3.22
C ALA A 317 -43.84 -4.27 -2.72
N GLN A 318 -43.61 -5.27 -3.57
CA GLN A 318 -43.90 -6.69 -3.31
C GLN A 318 -42.64 -7.48 -2.95
N SER A 319 -41.48 -7.02 -3.43
CA SER A 319 -40.18 -7.67 -3.21
C SER A 319 -39.08 -6.63 -3.04
N ILE A 320 -38.20 -6.85 -2.06
CA ILE A 320 -37.13 -5.94 -1.67
C ILE A 320 -35.81 -6.71 -1.63
N ALA A 321 -34.76 -6.18 -2.27
CA ALA A 321 -33.39 -6.65 -2.07
C ALA A 321 -32.64 -5.64 -1.22
N VAL A 322 -32.03 -6.07 -0.13
CA VAL A 322 -31.15 -5.22 0.69
C VAL A 322 -29.72 -5.58 0.36
N LEU A 323 -28.93 -4.58 -0.06
CA LEU A 323 -27.54 -4.77 -0.47
C LEU A 323 -26.60 -4.22 0.60
N ASP A 324 -25.81 -5.13 1.17
CA ASP A 324 -24.79 -4.82 2.16
C ASP A 324 -23.41 -4.88 1.52
N ARG A 325 -22.61 -3.83 1.72
CA ARG A 325 -21.20 -3.79 1.30
C ARG A 325 -20.29 -4.32 2.41
N THR A 326 -20.65 -5.44 3.04
CA THR A 326 -19.86 -6.07 4.09
C THR A 326 -20.15 -7.57 4.16
N LYS A 327 -19.40 -8.31 4.99
CA LYS A 327 -19.67 -9.71 5.32
C LYS A 327 -19.47 -9.92 6.81
N GLU A 328 -20.47 -10.47 7.49
CA GLU A 328 -20.36 -10.95 8.88
C GLU A 328 -20.43 -12.49 8.89
N PRO A 329 -19.29 -13.21 8.87
CA PRO A 329 -19.28 -14.66 8.82
C PRO A 329 -20.03 -15.27 10.01
N GLY A 330 -21.02 -16.13 9.73
CA GLY A 330 -21.83 -16.80 10.77
C GLY A 330 -23.03 -15.99 11.28
N ALA A 331 -23.18 -14.72 10.89
CA ALA A 331 -24.37 -13.95 11.21
C ALA A 331 -25.61 -14.45 10.43
N GLN A 332 -26.81 -14.17 10.94
CA GLN A 332 -28.07 -14.53 10.25
C GLN A 332 -28.24 -13.78 8.92
N ALA A 333 -27.70 -12.56 8.85
CA ALA A 333 -27.58 -11.72 7.67
C ALA A 333 -26.67 -10.53 8.00
N GLU A 334 -26.37 -9.74 6.97
CA GLU A 334 -25.62 -8.50 7.09
C GLU A 334 -26.43 -7.36 7.77
N PRO A 335 -25.74 -6.32 8.29
CA PRO A 335 -26.36 -5.34 9.19
C PRO A 335 -27.55 -4.57 8.61
N LEU A 336 -27.44 -4.04 7.38
CA LEU A 336 -28.53 -3.27 6.77
C LEU A 336 -29.74 -4.16 6.50
N TYR A 337 -29.51 -5.39 6.01
CA TYR A 337 -30.58 -6.38 5.86
C TYR A 337 -31.33 -6.60 7.18
N LEU A 338 -30.61 -6.80 8.30
CA LEU A 338 -31.25 -7.04 9.60
C LEU A 338 -32.10 -5.85 10.05
N ASP A 339 -31.62 -4.62 9.86
CA ASP A 339 -32.36 -3.41 10.22
C ASP A 339 -33.63 -3.24 9.37
N VAL A 340 -33.53 -3.44 8.05
CA VAL A 340 -34.66 -3.34 7.12
C VAL A 340 -35.68 -4.45 7.37
N MET A 341 -35.23 -5.69 7.56
CA MET A 341 -36.12 -6.82 7.87
C MET A 341 -36.87 -6.58 9.18
N THR A 342 -36.19 -6.09 10.22
CA THR A 342 -36.81 -5.78 11.52
C THR A 342 -37.87 -4.69 11.37
N ALA A 343 -37.55 -3.60 10.67
CA ALA A 343 -38.51 -2.51 10.43
C ALA A 343 -39.77 -2.99 9.70
N LEU A 344 -39.63 -3.82 8.66
CA LEU A 344 -40.76 -4.36 7.90
C LEU A 344 -41.58 -5.37 8.71
N ALA A 345 -40.91 -6.30 9.41
CA ALA A 345 -41.58 -7.34 10.19
C ALA A 345 -42.37 -6.75 11.36
N GLU A 346 -41.81 -5.76 12.05
CA GLU A 346 -42.50 -5.05 13.11
C GLU A 346 -43.71 -4.28 12.61
N ALA A 347 -43.57 -3.52 11.51
CA ALA A 347 -44.69 -2.77 10.92
C ALA A 347 -45.82 -3.69 10.46
N PHE A 348 -45.47 -4.85 9.87
CA PHE A 348 -46.46 -5.88 9.53
C PHE A 348 -47.14 -6.44 10.80
N SER A 349 -46.36 -6.80 11.83
CA SER A 349 -46.89 -7.34 13.08
C SER A 349 -47.81 -6.36 13.83
N ARG A 350 -47.57 -5.04 13.70
CA ARG A 350 -48.42 -3.99 14.28
C ARG A 350 -49.60 -3.58 13.39
N GLY A 351 -49.71 -4.13 12.17
CA GLY A 351 -50.74 -3.76 11.21
C GLY A 351 -50.55 -2.39 10.54
N GLU A 352 -49.37 -1.76 10.71
CA GLU A 352 -48.98 -0.51 10.05
C GLU A 352 -48.76 -0.72 8.53
N ARG A 353 -48.46 -1.97 8.13
CA ARG A 353 -48.35 -2.38 6.73
C ARG A 353 -49.17 -3.64 6.48
N PRO A 354 -50.03 -3.68 5.44
CA PRO A 354 -50.93 -4.81 5.20
C PRO A 354 -50.24 -6.05 4.63
N LEU A 355 -49.05 -5.88 4.02
CA LEU A 355 -48.31 -6.94 3.36
C LEU A 355 -46.84 -6.90 3.80
N MET A 356 -46.31 -8.08 4.11
CA MET A 356 -44.87 -8.30 4.26
C MET A 356 -44.29 -8.59 2.87
N PRO A 357 -43.48 -7.70 2.28
CA PRO A 357 -42.83 -7.99 1.00
C PRO A 357 -41.83 -9.14 1.16
N LYS A 358 -41.51 -9.83 0.07
CA LYS A 358 -40.40 -10.79 0.05
C LYS A 358 -39.09 -10.01 0.19
N VAL A 359 -38.30 -10.28 1.23
CA VAL A 359 -37.03 -9.57 1.46
C VAL A 359 -35.85 -10.53 1.30
N ILE A 360 -34.95 -10.22 0.37
CA ILE A 360 -33.71 -10.97 0.11
C ILE A 360 -32.49 -10.11 0.46
N GLY A 361 -31.38 -10.76 0.85
CA GLY A 361 -30.14 -10.09 1.24
C GLY A 361 -29.01 -10.38 0.25
N GLY A 362 -28.36 -9.34 -0.24
CA GLY A 362 -27.25 -9.44 -1.18
C GLY A 362 -25.98 -8.82 -0.62
N ARG A 363 -24.83 -9.46 -0.86
CA ARG A 363 -23.52 -8.84 -0.66
C ARG A 363 -22.93 -8.40 -1.99
N TYR A 364 -22.32 -7.22 -1.99
CA TYR A 364 -21.66 -6.67 -3.18
C TYR A 364 -20.39 -5.90 -2.80
N GLY A 365 -19.53 -5.65 -3.79
CA GLY A 365 -18.54 -4.58 -3.71
C GLY A 365 -17.47 -4.69 -2.63
N LEU A 366 -17.25 -5.88 -2.04
CA LEU A 366 -16.24 -6.11 -1.01
C LEU A 366 -14.85 -5.82 -1.58
N SER A 367 -14.00 -5.12 -0.82
CA SER A 367 -12.65 -4.73 -1.27
C SER A 367 -12.61 -4.08 -2.66
N SER A 368 -13.50 -3.11 -2.90
CA SER A 368 -13.72 -2.43 -4.18
C SER A 368 -13.98 -3.37 -5.36
N LYS A 369 -14.52 -4.57 -5.13
CA LYS A 369 -15.06 -5.38 -6.23
C LYS A 369 -16.05 -4.55 -7.04
N GLU A 370 -15.98 -4.67 -8.36
CA GLU A 370 -16.83 -3.88 -9.24
C GLU A 370 -18.31 -4.18 -9.02
N PHE A 371 -19.10 -3.12 -9.00
CA PHE A 371 -20.55 -3.17 -8.95
C PHE A 371 -21.08 -2.46 -10.18
N THR A 372 -21.13 -3.20 -11.28
CA THR A 372 -21.46 -2.69 -12.61
C THR A 372 -22.97 -2.60 -12.81
N PRO A 373 -23.46 -1.91 -13.87
CA PRO A 373 -24.87 -1.92 -14.24
C PRO A 373 -25.48 -3.33 -14.36
N GLN A 374 -24.71 -4.30 -14.84
CA GLN A 374 -25.11 -5.70 -14.97
C GLN A 374 -25.36 -6.36 -13.60
N CYS A 375 -24.64 -5.95 -12.54
CA CYS A 375 -24.88 -6.43 -11.17
C CYS A 375 -26.24 -5.95 -10.63
N VAL A 376 -26.59 -4.68 -10.90
CA VAL A 376 -27.89 -4.12 -10.53
C VAL A 376 -29.01 -4.81 -11.31
N GLU A 377 -28.84 -4.98 -12.62
CA GLU A 377 -29.83 -5.66 -13.47
C GLU A 377 -30.06 -7.10 -12.99
N ALA A 378 -28.99 -7.85 -12.67
CA ALA A 378 -29.08 -9.20 -12.11
C ALA A 378 -29.87 -9.22 -10.80
N THR A 379 -29.71 -8.20 -9.95
CA THR A 379 -30.46 -8.07 -8.70
C THR A 379 -31.96 -7.86 -8.94
N TYR A 380 -32.34 -6.98 -9.88
CA TYR A 380 -33.76 -6.80 -10.24
C TYR A 380 -34.37 -8.00 -10.96
N LYS A 381 -33.58 -8.75 -11.74
CA LYS A 381 -33.97 -10.03 -12.34
C LYS A 381 -34.25 -11.07 -11.26
N GLU A 382 -33.38 -11.17 -10.24
CA GLU A 382 -33.60 -12.05 -9.10
C GLU A 382 -34.90 -11.69 -8.36
N LEU A 383 -35.14 -10.40 -8.10
CA LEU A 383 -36.38 -9.93 -7.48
C LEU A 383 -37.66 -10.23 -8.30
N ALA A 384 -37.54 -10.40 -9.62
CA ALA A 384 -38.67 -10.77 -10.47
C ALA A 384 -39.03 -12.26 -10.40
N LEU A 385 -38.17 -13.10 -9.82
CA LEU A 385 -38.44 -14.53 -9.70
C LEU A 385 -39.56 -14.80 -8.70
N THR A 386 -40.31 -15.89 -8.95
CA THR A 386 -41.33 -16.36 -7.99
C THR A 386 -40.70 -16.78 -6.66
N ASN A 387 -39.53 -17.44 -6.73
CA ASN A 387 -38.76 -17.91 -5.57
C ASN A 387 -37.31 -17.39 -5.68
N PRO A 388 -37.05 -16.13 -5.30
CA PRO A 388 -35.70 -15.59 -5.31
C PRO A 388 -34.84 -16.25 -4.23
N ARG A 389 -33.51 -16.26 -4.43
CA ARG A 389 -32.55 -16.70 -3.41
C ARG A 389 -32.67 -15.80 -2.17
N PRO A 390 -32.78 -16.36 -0.95
CA PRO A 390 -32.88 -15.55 0.26
C PRO A 390 -31.58 -14.78 0.56
N ARG A 391 -30.44 -15.35 0.16
CA ARG A 391 -29.11 -14.77 0.28
C ARG A 391 -28.37 -14.93 -1.04
N PHE A 392 -27.65 -13.91 -1.46
CA PHE A 392 -26.85 -13.97 -2.68
C PHE A 392 -25.57 -13.13 -2.57
N THR A 393 -24.67 -13.32 -3.53
CA THR A 393 -23.55 -12.43 -3.84
C THR A 393 -23.69 -11.93 -5.27
N VAL A 394 -23.12 -10.78 -5.60
CA VAL A 394 -23.12 -10.26 -6.97
C VAL A 394 -21.78 -9.60 -7.30
N GLY A 395 -21.29 -9.80 -8.52
CA GLY A 395 -19.97 -9.35 -8.97
C GLY A 395 -18.83 -10.38 -8.79
N ILE A 396 -19.14 -11.62 -8.42
CA ILE A 396 -18.18 -12.74 -8.33
C ILE A 396 -18.81 -14.01 -8.91
N TYR A 397 -17.98 -15.03 -9.18
CA TYR A 397 -18.45 -16.37 -9.51
C TYR A 397 -18.22 -17.32 -8.32
N ASP A 398 -19.30 -17.67 -7.62
CA ASP A 398 -19.28 -18.56 -6.46
C ASP A 398 -19.78 -19.95 -6.85
N ASP A 399 -18.82 -20.82 -7.17
CA ASP A 399 -19.03 -22.21 -7.54
C ASP A 399 -18.93 -23.18 -6.34
N ILE A 400 -18.75 -22.68 -5.12
CA ILE A 400 -18.75 -23.48 -3.89
C ILE A 400 -20.13 -23.44 -3.22
N THR A 401 -20.62 -22.23 -2.93
CA THR A 401 -21.90 -22.05 -2.22
C THR A 401 -23.04 -21.65 -3.14
N HIS A 402 -22.76 -21.42 -4.42
CA HIS A 402 -23.74 -21.10 -5.47
C HIS A 402 -24.64 -19.89 -5.13
N LEU A 403 -24.10 -18.94 -4.35
CA LEU A 403 -24.80 -17.73 -3.96
C LEU A 403 -24.70 -16.62 -5.02
N SER A 404 -23.74 -16.70 -5.94
CA SER A 404 -23.54 -15.64 -6.95
C SER A 404 -24.68 -15.57 -7.97
N LEU A 405 -25.18 -14.37 -8.23
CA LEU A 405 -26.13 -14.12 -9.31
C LEU A 405 -25.43 -14.12 -10.68
N PRO A 406 -26.03 -14.72 -11.73
CA PRO A 406 -25.50 -14.65 -13.08
C PRO A 406 -25.62 -13.23 -13.64
N LEU A 407 -24.57 -12.76 -14.31
CA LEU A 407 -24.53 -11.45 -14.96
C LEU A 407 -24.89 -11.57 -16.45
N SER A 408 -25.41 -10.48 -17.03
CA SER A 408 -25.65 -10.37 -18.47
C SER A 408 -24.34 -10.11 -19.22
N ASP A 409 -24.14 -10.75 -20.38
CA ASP A 409 -23.00 -10.48 -21.26
C ASP A 409 -23.17 -9.17 -22.05
N GLN A 410 -24.38 -8.59 -22.08
CA GLN A 410 -24.62 -7.34 -22.81
C GLN A 410 -24.37 -6.12 -21.92
N PRO A 411 -23.45 -5.21 -22.32
CA PRO A 411 -23.24 -3.97 -21.59
C PRO A 411 -24.46 -3.06 -21.71
N MET A 412 -24.72 -2.29 -20.65
CA MET A 412 -25.77 -1.28 -20.65
C MET A 412 -25.29 -0.02 -21.38
N PRO A 413 -26.17 0.68 -22.13
CA PRO A 413 -25.79 1.88 -22.86
C PRO A 413 -25.42 3.02 -21.89
N THR A 414 -24.27 3.65 -22.12
CA THR A 414 -23.85 4.88 -21.43
C THR A 414 -24.01 6.09 -22.34
N GLN A 415 -24.41 7.24 -21.78
CA GLN A 415 -24.49 8.51 -22.51
C GLN A 415 -23.34 9.43 -22.07
N MET A 416 -22.17 9.24 -22.68
CA MET A 416 -20.98 10.05 -22.42
C MET A 416 -20.51 10.72 -23.71
N SER A 417 -19.93 11.92 -23.59
CA SER A 417 -19.26 12.60 -24.71
C SER A 417 -17.90 11.98 -25.02
N LEU A 418 -17.21 11.46 -24.00
CA LEU A 418 -15.94 10.76 -24.13
C LEU A 418 -15.73 9.81 -22.95
N GLU A 419 -15.35 8.56 -23.24
CA GLU A 419 -14.78 7.61 -22.29
C GLU A 419 -13.36 7.25 -22.71
N ALA A 420 -12.38 7.43 -21.83
CA ALA A 420 -10.97 7.22 -22.14
C ALA A 420 -10.25 6.34 -21.11
N LEU A 421 -9.38 5.47 -21.60
CA LEU A 421 -8.50 4.60 -20.82
C LEU A 421 -7.04 4.89 -21.11
N PHE A 422 -6.23 5.02 -20.06
CA PHE A 422 -4.78 5.22 -20.18
C PHE A 422 -4.04 4.12 -19.42
N TYR A 423 -3.35 3.25 -20.15
CA TYR A 423 -2.53 2.17 -19.59
C TYR A 423 -1.09 2.64 -19.48
N GLY A 424 -0.61 2.78 -18.24
CA GLY A 424 0.74 3.24 -17.93
C GLY A 424 1.44 2.38 -16.89
N LEU A 425 2.71 2.65 -16.66
CA LEU A 425 3.52 2.01 -15.63
C LEU A 425 3.54 2.86 -14.35
N GLY A 426 3.49 2.22 -13.18
CA GLY A 426 3.77 2.89 -11.91
C GLY A 426 5.09 3.66 -11.99
N SER A 427 5.01 4.98 -11.77
CA SER A 427 6.10 5.97 -11.83
C SER A 427 6.48 6.52 -13.23
N ASP A 428 5.74 6.23 -14.30
CA ASP A 428 5.99 6.84 -15.63
C ASP A 428 5.31 8.21 -15.86
N GLY A 429 4.47 8.64 -14.91
CA GLY A 429 3.77 9.92 -14.94
C GLY A 429 2.39 9.90 -15.62
N THR A 430 1.91 8.75 -16.11
CA THR A 430 0.61 8.59 -16.80
C THR A 430 -0.56 9.05 -15.94
N VAL A 431 -0.66 8.54 -14.71
CA VAL A 431 -1.73 8.91 -13.75
C VAL A 431 -1.73 10.42 -13.49
N SER A 432 -0.55 11.02 -13.31
CA SER A 432 -0.43 12.46 -13.07
C SER A 432 -0.89 13.28 -14.27
N ALA A 433 -0.54 12.85 -15.49
CA ALA A 433 -1.05 13.47 -16.72
C ALA A 433 -2.56 13.32 -16.83
N ALA A 434 -3.13 12.13 -16.59
CA ALA A 434 -4.56 11.90 -16.64
C ALA A 434 -5.32 12.77 -15.61
N LYS A 435 -4.86 12.84 -14.36
CA LYS A 435 -5.40 13.77 -13.34
C LYS A 435 -5.38 15.22 -13.80
N ASN A 436 -4.29 15.64 -14.44
CA ASN A 436 -4.17 16.99 -14.97
C ASN A 436 -5.16 17.22 -16.15
N SER A 437 -5.26 16.27 -17.09
CA SER A 437 -6.21 16.33 -18.20
C SER A 437 -7.65 16.46 -17.72
N ILE A 438 -8.05 15.70 -16.70
CA ILE A 438 -9.38 15.79 -16.07
C ILE A 438 -9.62 17.20 -15.52
N LYS A 439 -8.65 17.77 -14.78
CA LYS A 439 -8.75 19.13 -14.25
C LYS A 439 -8.82 20.18 -15.36
N ILE A 440 -8.02 20.04 -16.42
CA ILE A 440 -8.05 20.98 -17.56
C ILE A 440 -9.43 20.95 -18.22
N VAL A 441 -9.98 19.78 -18.55
CA VAL A 441 -11.31 19.67 -19.18
C VAL A 441 -12.39 20.20 -18.24
N GLY A 442 -12.40 19.77 -16.97
CA GLY A 442 -13.41 20.16 -15.99
C GLY A 442 -13.42 21.66 -15.70
N ASN A 443 -12.25 22.30 -15.62
CA ASN A 443 -12.13 23.73 -15.31
C ASN A 443 -12.26 24.63 -16.54
N SER A 444 -12.01 24.12 -17.75
CA SER A 444 -11.99 24.92 -18.98
C SER A 444 -13.23 24.75 -19.86
N THR A 445 -14.19 23.92 -19.46
CA THR A 445 -15.42 23.62 -20.21
C THR A 445 -16.63 23.59 -19.27
N PRO A 446 -17.87 23.73 -19.77
CA PRO A 446 -19.08 23.53 -18.95
C PRO A 446 -19.33 22.04 -18.62
N LEU A 447 -18.66 21.11 -19.30
CA LEU A 447 -18.87 19.66 -19.14
C LEU A 447 -18.55 19.18 -17.72
N PHE A 448 -19.20 18.08 -17.33
CA PHE A 448 -18.86 17.31 -16.15
C PHE A 448 -17.76 16.31 -16.51
N VAL A 449 -16.85 16.10 -15.57
CA VAL A 449 -15.74 15.17 -15.70
C VAL A 449 -15.71 14.25 -14.50
N GLN A 450 -15.33 12.99 -14.74
CA GLN A 450 -15.07 11.98 -13.73
C GLN A 450 -13.71 11.34 -14.00
N GLY A 451 -12.93 11.13 -12.96
CA GLY A 451 -11.65 10.45 -13.02
C GLY A 451 -11.51 9.39 -11.94
N TYR A 452 -11.16 8.16 -12.33
CA TYR A 452 -10.83 7.08 -11.40
C TYR A 452 -9.53 6.39 -11.82
N PHE A 453 -8.71 5.99 -10.85
CA PHE A 453 -7.36 5.48 -11.12
C PHE A 453 -7.19 4.13 -10.44
N VAL A 454 -6.97 3.10 -11.24
CA VAL A 454 -6.65 1.75 -10.77
C VAL A 454 -5.14 1.67 -10.62
N TYR A 455 -4.70 1.47 -9.38
CA TYR A 455 -3.31 1.22 -9.03
C TYR A 455 -3.15 -0.25 -8.64
N ASP A 456 -2.00 -0.81 -8.99
CA ASP A 456 -1.51 -2.01 -8.32
C ASP A 456 -0.96 -1.61 -6.94
N SER A 457 -1.08 -2.49 -5.96
CA SER A 457 -0.46 -2.36 -4.64
C SER A 457 1.06 -2.47 -4.69
N LYS A 458 1.66 -3.02 -5.75
CA LYS A 458 3.11 -2.90 -6.00
C LYS A 458 3.49 -1.43 -6.14
N LYS A 459 4.46 -0.96 -5.33
CA LYS A 459 4.87 0.44 -5.27
C LYS A 459 5.35 1.04 -6.60
N ALA A 460 6.05 0.26 -7.41
CA ALA A 460 6.62 0.75 -8.67
C ALA A 460 6.65 -0.33 -9.75
N GLY A 461 6.60 0.11 -11.01
CA GLY A 461 6.80 -0.76 -12.18
C GLY A 461 5.65 -1.75 -12.46
N SER A 462 4.46 -1.49 -11.93
CA SER A 462 3.24 -2.26 -12.13
C SER A 462 2.27 -1.54 -13.07
N LEU A 463 1.22 -2.24 -13.52
CA LEU A 463 0.21 -1.61 -14.38
C LEU A 463 -0.59 -0.56 -13.60
N THR A 464 -0.84 0.57 -14.25
CA THR A 464 -1.82 1.58 -13.82
C THR A 464 -2.81 1.79 -14.96
N VAL A 465 -4.10 1.89 -14.62
CA VAL A 465 -5.16 2.20 -15.59
C VAL A 465 -5.93 3.42 -15.11
N SER A 466 -5.89 4.49 -15.89
CA SER A 466 -6.67 5.70 -15.61
C SER A 466 -7.96 5.67 -16.42
N HIS A 467 -9.09 5.84 -15.75
CA HIS A 467 -10.43 5.91 -16.32
C HIS A 467 -10.91 7.35 -16.29
N MET A 468 -11.32 7.87 -17.44
CA MET A 468 -11.83 9.23 -17.58
C MET A 468 -13.17 9.21 -18.32
N ARG A 469 -14.18 9.86 -17.74
CA ARG A 469 -15.47 10.14 -18.40
C ARG A 469 -15.69 11.64 -18.52
N VAL A 470 -16.29 12.06 -19.62
CA VAL A 470 -16.72 13.44 -19.87
C VAL A 470 -18.14 13.41 -20.41
N GLY A 471 -19.02 14.25 -19.87
CA GLY A 471 -20.41 14.31 -20.29
C GLY A 471 -21.09 15.67 -20.02
N PRO A 472 -22.27 15.91 -20.62
CA PRO A 472 -23.02 17.14 -20.43
C PRO A 472 -23.80 17.19 -19.10
N HIS A 473 -23.96 16.06 -18.42
CA HIS A 473 -24.71 15.92 -17.17
C HIS A 473 -23.82 15.39 -16.03
N PRO A 474 -24.22 15.57 -14.75
CA PRO A 474 -23.54 14.94 -13.63
C PRO A 474 -23.35 13.44 -13.85
N ILE A 475 -22.15 12.93 -13.55
CA ILE A 475 -21.76 11.56 -13.83
C ILE A 475 -21.92 10.75 -12.54
N HIS A 476 -22.82 9.75 -12.57
CA HIS A 476 -23.12 8.86 -11.43
C HIS A 476 -22.48 7.47 -11.57
N SER A 477 -21.64 7.29 -12.58
CA SER A 477 -21.08 6.00 -12.99
C SER A 477 -19.96 5.54 -12.05
N ALA A 478 -20.30 5.08 -10.84
CA ALA A 478 -19.37 4.62 -9.81
C ALA A 478 -18.79 3.22 -10.09
N TYR A 479 -18.41 2.94 -11.35
CA TYR A 479 -17.81 1.69 -11.84
C TYR A 479 -16.78 1.99 -12.93
N LEU A 480 -15.93 1.02 -13.26
CA LEU A 480 -14.89 1.14 -14.29
C LEU A 480 -15.50 1.21 -15.71
N ILE A 481 -14.72 1.78 -16.64
CA ILE A 481 -15.10 1.82 -18.06
C ILE A 481 -14.82 0.45 -18.68
N GLU A 482 -15.86 -0.20 -19.22
CA GLU A 482 -15.74 -1.49 -19.92
C GLU A 482 -15.40 -1.33 -21.40
N GLN A 483 -15.93 -0.28 -22.04
CA GLN A 483 -15.76 0.06 -23.44
C GLN A 483 -15.47 1.57 -23.57
N ALA A 484 -14.40 1.96 -24.25
CA ALA A 484 -13.88 3.32 -24.31
C ALA A 484 -13.78 3.84 -25.75
N ASP A 485 -14.01 5.13 -25.94
CA ASP A 485 -13.82 5.84 -27.22
C ASP A 485 -12.33 6.05 -27.53
N PHE A 486 -11.50 6.11 -26.49
CA PHE A 486 -10.05 6.30 -26.58
C PHE A 486 -9.32 5.33 -25.64
N VAL A 487 -8.31 4.62 -26.16
CA VAL A 487 -7.41 3.76 -25.38
C VAL A 487 -5.97 4.09 -25.71
N ALA A 488 -5.17 4.44 -24.70
CA ALA A 488 -3.74 4.68 -24.85
C ALA A 488 -2.89 3.63 -24.14
N CYS A 489 -1.91 3.08 -24.86
CA CYS A 489 -0.87 2.19 -24.37
C CYS A 489 0.45 2.96 -24.26
N HIS A 490 0.87 3.32 -23.05
CA HIS A 490 2.07 4.14 -22.83
C HIS A 490 3.35 3.31 -22.74
N GLN A 491 3.23 1.98 -22.71
CA GLN A 491 4.34 1.05 -22.54
C GLN A 491 4.25 -0.07 -23.58
N TRP A 492 5.20 -0.13 -24.51
CA TRP A 492 5.19 -1.10 -25.62
C TRP A 492 4.95 -2.56 -25.15
N GLN A 493 5.64 -2.98 -24.09
CA GLN A 493 5.57 -4.34 -23.53
C GLN A 493 4.19 -4.76 -23.01
N PHE A 494 3.25 -3.83 -22.84
CA PHE A 494 1.88 -4.16 -22.43
C PHE A 494 1.09 -4.86 -23.53
N ILE A 495 1.48 -4.69 -24.80
CA ILE A 495 0.80 -5.31 -25.95
C ILE A 495 0.87 -6.86 -25.92
N ASP A 496 1.93 -7.37 -25.29
CA ASP A 496 2.19 -8.80 -25.12
C ASP A 496 1.50 -9.40 -23.89
N LYS A 497 0.94 -8.57 -23.00
CA LYS A 497 0.40 -9.03 -21.71
C LYS A 497 -1.09 -8.75 -21.54
N TYR A 498 -1.58 -7.59 -21.97
CA TYR A 498 -2.93 -7.13 -21.66
C TYR A 498 -3.79 -7.00 -22.91
N SER A 499 -5.03 -7.47 -22.83
CA SER A 499 -6.04 -7.31 -23.88
C SER A 499 -6.65 -5.91 -23.89
N MET A 500 -5.84 -4.86 -24.06
CA MET A 500 -6.29 -3.47 -24.03
C MET A 500 -7.26 -3.13 -25.17
N VAL A 501 -7.03 -3.70 -26.36
CA VAL A 501 -7.85 -3.48 -27.55
C VAL A 501 -9.29 -3.95 -27.35
N ASP A 502 -9.51 -4.95 -26.49
CA ASP A 502 -10.85 -5.48 -26.23
C ASP A 502 -11.78 -4.44 -25.61
N ARG A 503 -11.20 -3.45 -24.93
CA ARG A 503 -11.86 -2.32 -24.28
C ARG A 503 -12.17 -1.16 -25.22
N LEU A 504 -11.78 -1.21 -26.49
CA LEU A 504 -12.01 -0.13 -27.45
C LEU A 504 -13.38 -0.30 -28.14
N LYS A 505 -14.15 0.78 -28.23
CA LYS A 505 -15.41 0.82 -29.00
C LYS A 505 -15.12 0.72 -30.51
N PRO A 506 -16.09 0.24 -31.32
CA PRO A 506 -15.98 0.32 -32.79
C PRO A 506 -15.74 1.76 -33.27
N GLY A 507 -14.75 1.97 -34.14
CA GLY A 507 -14.31 3.28 -34.64
C GLY A 507 -13.47 4.10 -33.66
N GLY A 508 -13.19 3.58 -32.46
CA GLY A 508 -12.43 4.26 -31.42
C GLY A 508 -10.95 4.47 -31.76
N ILE A 509 -10.30 5.33 -30.98
CA ILE A 509 -8.90 5.72 -31.16
C ILE A 509 -7.98 4.86 -30.27
N PHE A 510 -6.98 4.23 -30.88
CA PHE A 510 -5.93 3.49 -30.18
C PHE A 510 -4.57 4.20 -30.36
N LEU A 511 -4.02 4.73 -29.27
CA LEU A 511 -2.71 5.39 -29.25
C LEU A 511 -1.65 4.48 -28.61
N ILE A 512 -0.52 4.26 -29.28
CA ILE A 512 0.58 3.44 -28.73
C ILE A 512 1.92 4.18 -28.72
N ASN A 513 2.58 4.16 -27.56
CA ASN A 513 3.98 4.59 -27.41
C ASN A 513 4.91 3.43 -27.78
N THR A 514 5.74 3.62 -28.81
CA THR A 514 6.56 2.57 -29.40
C THR A 514 7.89 3.09 -29.94
N PRO A 515 8.99 2.32 -29.86
CA PRO A 515 10.25 2.69 -30.50
C PRO A 515 10.24 2.51 -32.03
N TYR A 516 9.24 1.83 -32.59
CA TYR A 516 9.16 1.47 -34.01
C TYR A 516 8.42 2.55 -34.82
N SER A 517 8.74 2.64 -36.12
CA SER A 517 8.05 3.55 -37.05
C SER A 517 6.65 3.04 -37.42
N ALA A 518 5.79 3.94 -37.90
CA ALA A 518 4.43 3.58 -38.35
C ALA A 518 4.43 2.43 -39.38
N ASP A 519 5.35 2.46 -40.34
CA ASP A 519 5.48 1.45 -41.41
C ASP A 519 5.87 0.04 -40.91
N ASP A 520 6.54 -0.07 -39.76
CA ASP A 520 7.03 -1.35 -39.21
C ASP A 520 6.15 -1.85 -38.05
N LEU A 521 5.33 -0.96 -37.48
CA LEU A 521 4.54 -1.26 -36.29
C LEU A 521 3.56 -2.41 -36.50
N TRP A 522 2.83 -2.42 -37.63
CA TRP A 522 1.77 -3.40 -37.86
C TRP A 522 2.31 -4.84 -37.78
N HIS A 523 3.43 -5.11 -38.44
CA HIS A 523 4.05 -6.43 -38.46
C HIS A 523 4.61 -6.89 -37.10
N ARG A 524 4.81 -5.97 -36.17
CA ARG A 524 5.29 -6.26 -34.81
C ARG A 524 4.19 -6.47 -33.78
N LEU A 525 2.97 -6.00 -34.07
CA LEU A 525 1.84 -6.24 -33.18
C LEU A 525 1.49 -7.74 -33.18
N PRO A 526 1.09 -8.32 -32.03
CA PRO A 526 0.62 -9.69 -32.00
C PRO A 526 -0.61 -9.90 -32.90
N GLN A 527 -0.76 -11.11 -33.45
CA GLN A 527 -1.88 -11.44 -34.36
C GLN A 527 -3.25 -11.13 -33.74
N GLU A 528 -3.42 -11.41 -32.44
CA GLU A 528 -4.64 -11.16 -31.67
C GLU A 528 -4.96 -9.67 -31.56
N VAL A 529 -3.92 -8.84 -31.46
CA VAL A 529 -4.05 -7.37 -31.37
C VAL A 529 -4.45 -6.81 -32.74
N GLN A 530 -3.81 -7.27 -33.82
CA GLN A 530 -4.17 -6.89 -35.19
C GLN A 530 -5.64 -7.26 -35.49
N ALA A 531 -6.04 -8.48 -35.13
CA ALA A 531 -7.42 -8.95 -35.29
C ALA A 531 -8.41 -8.09 -34.50
N GLY A 532 -8.10 -7.77 -33.24
CA GLY A 532 -8.93 -6.93 -32.38
C GLY A 532 -9.11 -5.50 -32.92
N LEU A 533 -8.04 -4.90 -33.46
CA LEU A 533 -8.07 -3.56 -34.06
C LEU A 533 -8.90 -3.55 -35.35
N ASN A 534 -8.74 -4.57 -36.21
CA ASN A 534 -9.52 -4.75 -37.42
C ASN A 534 -11.01 -4.94 -37.13
N GLN A 535 -11.35 -5.83 -36.19
CA GLN A 535 -12.74 -6.09 -35.79
C GLN A 535 -13.46 -4.81 -35.36
N ARG A 536 -12.73 -3.89 -34.73
CA ARG A 536 -13.26 -2.62 -34.22
C ARG A 536 -13.14 -1.49 -35.22
N GLN A 537 -12.55 -1.69 -36.40
CA GLN A 537 -12.28 -0.60 -37.34
C GLN A 537 -11.56 0.58 -36.65
N ALA A 538 -10.58 0.26 -35.81
CA ALA A 538 -9.91 1.21 -34.94
C ALA A 538 -9.11 2.26 -35.72
N GLN A 539 -9.05 3.49 -35.19
CA GLN A 539 -8.13 4.53 -35.66
C GLN A 539 -6.83 4.42 -34.86
N VAL A 540 -5.77 3.93 -35.51
CA VAL A 540 -4.50 3.61 -34.82
C VAL A 540 -3.49 4.73 -35.02
N TYR A 541 -2.87 5.17 -33.93
CA TYR A 541 -1.81 6.17 -33.92
C TYR A 541 -0.61 5.71 -33.11
N CYS A 542 0.59 6.04 -33.58
CA CYS A 542 1.83 5.73 -32.87
C CYS A 542 2.72 6.95 -32.65
N ILE A 543 3.53 6.88 -31.60
CA ILE A 543 4.53 7.90 -31.28
C ILE A 543 5.70 7.28 -30.51
N ASN A 544 6.91 7.79 -30.71
CA ASN A 544 8.07 7.43 -29.89
C ASN A 544 8.29 8.47 -28.79
N ALA A 545 7.46 8.43 -27.75
CA ALA A 545 7.48 9.42 -26.68
C ALA A 545 8.77 9.38 -25.86
N ALA A 546 9.40 8.20 -25.73
CA ALA A 546 10.68 8.03 -25.06
C ALA A 546 11.82 8.76 -25.79
N LYS A 547 11.86 8.69 -27.13
CA LYS A 547 12.81 9.45 -27.95
C LYS A 547 12.62 10.95 -27.76
N ILE A 548 11.39 11.45 -27.86
CA ILE A 548 11.07 12.88 -27.69
C ILE A 548 11.47 13.36 -26.29
N ALA A 549 11.16 12.57 -25.24
CA ALA A 549 11.54 12.91 -23.87
C ALA A 549 13.06 13.02 -23.69
N ARG A 550 13.85 12.13 -24.31
CA ARG A 550 15.33 12.22 -24.29
C ARG A 550 15.85 13.44 -25.04
N GLU A 551 15.35 13.70 -26.24
CA GLU A 551 15.76 14.85 -27.07
C GLU A 551 15.38 16.20 -26.42
N CYS A 552 14.29 16.22 -25.64
CA CYS A 552 13.86 17.37 -24.86
C CYS A 552 14.46 17.43 -23.44
N GLN A 553 15.33 16.48 -23.07
CA GLN A 553 15.97 16.40 -21.75
C GLN A 553 14.98 16.33 -20.56
N LEU A 554 13.92 15.54 -20.73
CA LEU A 554 12.90 15.25 -19.71
C LEU A 554 13.13 13.90 -18.99
N GLY A 555 14.23 13.20 -19.31
CA GLY A 555 14.53 11.87 -18.77
C GLY A 555 13.54 10.81 -19.27
N ALA A 556 13.10 9.91 -18.39
CA ALA A 556 12.11 8.87 -18.72
C ALA A 556 10.65 9.37 -18.74
N ARG A 557 10.39 10.68 -18.64
CA ARG A 557 9.04 11.23 -18.50
C ARG A 557 8.38 11.46 -19.86
N ILE A 558 7.46 10.57 -20.21
CA ILE A 558 6.67 10.64 -21.46
C ILE A 558 5.33 11.36 -21.30
N ASN A 559 4.96 11.71 -20.06
CA ASN A 559 3.64 12.20 -19.68
C ASN A 559 3.16 13.43 -20.48
N THR A 560 4.02 14.42 -20.72
CA THR A 560 3.69 15.64 -21.49
C THR A 560 3.39 15.31 -22.95
N VAL A 561 4.16 14.40 -23.54
CA VAL A 561 3.98 13.95 -24.94
C VAL A 561 2.66 13.21 -25.09
N MET A 562 2.41 12.20 -24.25
CA MET A 562 1.18 11.41 -24.32
C MET A 562 -0.07 12.25 -24.03
N GLN A 563 0.04 13.25 -23.14
CA GLN A 563 -1.05 14.17 -22.85
C GLN A 563 -1.41 15.05 -24.05
N MET A 564 -0.43 15.59 -24.76
CA MET A 564 -0.68 16.39 -25.97
C MET A 564 -1.33 15.56 -27.08
N ALA A 565 -0.84 14.33 -27.29
CA ALA A 565 -1.43 13.39 -28.24
C ALA A 565 -2.91 13.10 -27.91
N PHE A 566 -3.25 12.88 -26.64
CA PHE A 566 -4.64 12.69 -26.21
C PHE A 566 -5.54 13.88 -26.59
N PHE A 567 -5.15 15.11 -26.25
CA PHE A 567 -5.96 16.29 -26.56
C PHE A 567 -6.08 16.55 -28.06
N HIS A 568 -5.00 16.32 -28.81
CA HIS A 568 -5.00 16.46 -30.26
C HIS A 568 -5.91 15.42 -30.94
N LEU A 569 -5.89 14.17 -30.49
CA LEU A 569 -6.69 13.11 -31.12
C LEU A 569 -8.17 13.16 -30.75
N THR A 570 -8.49 13.51 -29.50
CA THR A 570 -9.89 13.50 -29.04
C THR A 570 -10.65 14.77 -29.37
N GLN A 571 -9.96 15.89 -29.64
CA GLN A 571 -10.57 17.19 -29.91
C GLN A 571 -11.61 17.62 -28.84
N ILE A 572 -11.45 17.14 -27.60
CA ILE A 572 -12.41 17.35 -26.50
C ILE A 572 -12.44 18.80 -26.01
N LEU A 573 -11.40 19.59 -26.32
CA LEU A 573 -11.35 21.01 -26.06
C LEU A 573 -11.77 21.79 -27.31
N PRO A 574 -12.76 22.70 -27.22
CA PRO A 574 -13.21 23.46 -28.38
C PRO A 574 -12.12 24.43 -28.89
N GLY A 575 -11.98 24.55 -30.22
CA GLY A 575 -11.32 25.69 -30.88
C GLY A 575 -9.81 25.63 -31.11
N GLY A 576 -9.14 24.48 -31.04
CA GLY A 576 -7.68 24.37 -31.26
C GLY A 576 -6.81 24.88 -30.09
N ASP A 577 -7.44 25.30 -28.99
CA ASP A 577 -6.86 25.94 -27.80
C ASP A 577 -6.11 24.99 -26.85
N ALA A 578 -5.97 23.71 -27.22
CA ALA A 578 -5.41 22.67 -26.36
C ALA A 578 -3.94 22.93 -26.00
N GLN A 579 -3.15 23.37 -26.98
CA GLN A 579 -1.73 23.66 -26.80
C GLN A 579 -1.51 24.82 -25.82
N ASP A 580 -2.30 25.89 -25.93
CA ASP A 580 -2.20 27.06 -25.05
C ASP A 580 -2.61 26.74 -23.62
N LYS A 581 -3.70 25.99 -23.44
CA LYS A 581 -4.13 25.53 -22.11
C LYS A 581 -3.11 24.61 -21.46
N LEU A 582 -2.48 23.70 -22.22
CA LEU A 582 -1.40 22.84 -21.73
C LEU A 582 -0.16 23.65 -21.38
N ARG A 583 0.25 24.62 -22.21
CA ARG A 583 1.38 25.51 -21.92
C ARG A 583 1.16 26.28 -20.61
N ALA A 584 -0.04 26.82 -20.40
CA ALA A 584 -0.42 27.51 -19.18
C ALA A 584 -0.42 26.58 -17.95
N ALA A 585 -0.95 25.36 -18.09
CA ALA A 585 -0.95 24.36 -17.02
C ALA A 585 0.47 23.92 -16.64
N ILE A 586 1.37 23.76 -17.61
CA ILE A 586 2.79 23.45 -17.40
C ILE A 586 3.50 24.60 -16.67
N ALA A 587 3.28 25.84 -17.10
CA ALA A 587 3.87 27.02 -16.44
C ALA A 587 3.43 27.12 -14.97
N SER A 588 2.13 26.92 -14.69
CA SER A 588 1.60 26.91 -13.33
C SER A 588 2.16 25.75 -12.48
N SER A 589 2.29 24.56 -13.06
CA SER A 589 2.72 23.35 -12.33
C SER A 589 4.24 23.28 -12.09
N TYR A 590 5.05 23.81 -13.02
CA TYR A 590 6.50 23.65 -13.01
C TYR A 590 7.28 24.96 -12.88
N GLY A 591 6.62 26.13 -12.89
CA GLY A 591 7.30 27.43 -12.76
C GLY A 591 8.20 27.53 -11.52
N ASN A 592 7.74 26.98 -10.38
CA ASN A 592 8.50 26.94 -9.13
C ASN A 592 9.74 26.01 -9.17
N LYS A 593 9.87 25.17 -10.21
CA LYS A 593 11.01 24.26 -10.42
C LYS A 593 12.04 24.82 -11.42
N GLY A 594 11.82 26.01 -11.96
CA GLY A 594 12.72 26.69 -12.88
C GLY A 594 12.19 26.76 -14.32
N GLN A 595 12.47 27.90 -14.96
CA GLN A 595 11.99 28.22 -16.32
C GLN A 595 12.50 27.24 -17.39
N GLU A 596 13.71 26.72 -17.23
CA GLU A 596 14.28 25.75 -18.17
C GLU A 596 13.44 24.46 -18.26
N LEU A 597 12.93 23.96 -17.12
CA LEU A 597 12.06 22.78 -17.11
C LEU A 597 10.72 23.06 -17.81
N VAL A 598 10.18 24.27 -17.66
CA VAL A 598 8.95 24.70 -18.35
C VAL A 598 9.15 24.70 -19.86
N GLU A 599 10.24 25.30 -20.34
CA GLU A 599 10.57 25.38 -21.77
C GLU A 599 10.84 24.00 -22.39
N ARG A 600 11.53 23.10 -21.67
CA ARG A 600 11.72 21.70 -22.10
C ARG A 600 10.39 20.98 -22.30
N ASN A 601 9.42 21.20 -21.42
CA ASN A 601 8.08 20.62 -21.56
C ASN A 601 7.31 21.24 -22.73
N TRP A 602 7.41 22.56 -22.95
CA TRP A 602 6.80 23.20 -24.12
C TRP A 602 7.36 22.68 -25.44
N ARG A 603 8.68 22.50 -25.53
CA ARG A 603 9.32 21.87 -26.70
C ARG A 603 8.79 20.46 -26.95
N ALA A 604 8.56 19.68 -25.90
CA ALA A 604 7.97 18.34 -26.03
C ALA A 604 6.53 18.38 -26.54
N LEU A 605 5.71 19.37 -26.16
CA LEU A 605 4.37 19.55 -26.72
C LEU A 605 4.43 19.77 -28.24
N ASP A 606 5.34 20.64 -28.69
CA ASP A 606 5.47 20.99 -30.11
C ASP A 606 5.94 19.77 -30.92
N ALA A 607 7.02 19.12 -30.45
CA ALA A 607 7.55 17.92 -31.09
C ALA A 607 6.55 16.76 -31.15
N THR A 608 5.55 16.73 -30.26
CA THR A 608 4.50 15.69 -30.28
C THR A 608 3.65 15.78 -31.53
N LEU A 609 3.27 16.99 -31.95
CA LEU A 609 2.38 17.19 -33.09
C LEU A 609 3.05 16.76 -34.40
N ASP A 610 4.35 17.02 -34.54
CA ASP A 610 5.12 16.64 -35.72
C ASP A 610 5.43 15.13 -35.78
N ALA A 611 5.49 14.47 -34.61
CA ALA A 611 5.91 13.07 -34.49
C ALA A 611 4.77 12.06 -34.34
N LEU A 612 3.52 12.52 -34.27
CA LEU A 612 2.35 11.65 -34.14
C LEU A 612 1.93 11.13 -35.52
N GLU A 613 1.99 9.82 -35.71
CA GLU A 613 1.74 9.19 -37.01
C GLU A 613 0.50 8.31 -36.97
N ALA A 614 -0.32 8.36 -38.04
CA ALA A 614 -1.42 7.43 -38.23
C ALA A 614 -0.91 6.11 -38.83
N VAL A 615 -1.47 5.00 -38.38
CA VAL A 615 -1.08 3.66 -38.81
C VAL A 615 -2.27 3.05 -39.54
N ALA A 616 -2.07 2.65 -40.79
CA ALA A 616 -3.11 2.02 -41.58
C ALA A 616 -3.46 0.63 -41.04
N LEU A 617 -4.75 0.29 -41.02
CA LEU A 617 -5.17 -1.09 -40.75
C LEU A 617 -4.82 -1.97 -41.95
N GLU A 618 -4.19 -3.11 -41.69
CA GLU A 618 -3.87 -4.12 -42.70
C GLU A 618 -4.49 -5.49 -42.32
N PRO A 619 -4.55 -6.47 -43.23
CA PRO A 619 -4.92 -7.84 -42.86
C PRO A 619 -4.01 -8.40 -41.75
N VAL A 620 -4.53 -9.36 -40.98
CA VAL A 620 -3.72 -10.04 -39.95
C VAL A 620 -2.53 -10.71 -40.62
N ASN A 621 -1.33 -10.33 -40.20
CA ASN A 621 -0.08 -10.83 -40.72
C ASN A 621 0.24 -12.20 -40.08
N PRO A 622 0.24 -13.31 -40.85
CA PRO A 622 0.52 -14.65 -40.30
C PRO A 622 1.98 -14.83 -39.86
N GLN A 623 2.89 -13.96 -40.27
CA GLN A 623 4.29 -13.96 -39.81
C GLN A 623 4.51 -13.21 -38.50
N SER A 624 3.53 -12.41 -38.04
CA SER A 624 3.60 -11.76 -36.72
C SER A 624 3.48 -12.81 -35.61
N SER A 625 4.10 -12.56 -34.46
CA SER A 625 4.00 -13.46 -33.31
C SER A 625 2.57 -13.49 -32.75
N CYS A 626 2.16 -14.63 -32.19
CA CYS A 626 1.03 -14.65 -31.26
C CYS A 626 1.44 -14.03 -29.93
N ARG A 627 0.47 -13.60 -29.12
CA ARG A 627 0.75 -13.12 -27.77
C ARG A 627 1.40 -14.24 -26.95
N PRO A 628 2.53 -13.99 -26.26
CA PRO A 628 3.17 -15.00 -25.45
C PRO A 628 2.30 -15.37 -24.23
N PRO A 629 2.49 -16.56 -23.64
CA PRO A 629 1.84 -16.90 -22.38
C PRO A 629 2.32 -15.96 -21.26
N VAL A 630 1.42 -15.63 -20.33
CA VAL A 630 1.67 -14.66 -19.24
C VAL A 630 2.77 -15.14 -18.29
N VAL A 631 2.84 -16.45 -18.07
CA VAL A 631 3.90 -17.15 -17.32
C VAL A 631 4.38 -18.34 -18.14
N SER A 632 5.59 -18.84 -17.85
CA SER A 632 6.14 -20.03 -18.51
C SER A 632 5.29 -21.29 -18.28
N ASP A 633 5.22 -22.18 -19.27
CA ASP A 633 4.58 -23.49 -19.15
C ASP A 633 5.25 -24.41 -18.12
N ALA A 634 6.51 -24.10 -17.76
CA ALA A 634 7.24 -24.78 -16.68
C ALA A 634 6.79 -24.37 -15.27
N ALA A 635 5.93 -23.35 -15.14
CA ALA A 635 5.44 -22.90 -13.85
C ALA A 635 4.50 -23.94 -13.19
N PRO A 636 4.41 -23.98 -11.85
CA PRO A 636 3.47 -24.84 -11.14
C PRO A 636 2.02 -24.58 -11.57
N ASP A 637 1.15 -25.59 -11.44
CA ASP A 637 -0.24 -25.50 -11.92
C ASP A 637 -1.00 -24.31 -11.32
N PHE A 638 -0.89 -24.09 -10.00
CA PHE A 638 -1.49 -22.94 -9.34
C PHE A 638 -1.00 -21.60 -9.92
N VAL A 639 0.28 -21.52 -10.32
CA VAL A 639 0.83 -20.32 -10.94
C VAL A 639 0.26 -20.12 -12.35
N LYS A 640 0.11 -21.18 -13.13
CA LYS A 640 -0.46 -21.13 -14.49
C LYS A 640 -1.95 -20.81 -14.51
N THR A 641 -2.71 -21.28 -13.52
CA THR A 641 -4.17 -21.14 -13.53
C THR A 641 -4.67 -19.94 -12.73
N VAL A 642 -4.07 -19.64 -11.58
CA VAL A 642 -4.53 -18.58 -10.66
C VAL A 642 -3.65 -17.34 -10.80
N THR A 643 -2.34 -17.47 -10.54
CA THR A 643 -1.41 -16.32 -10.58
C THR A 643 -1.37 -15.68 -11.97
N ALA A 644 -1.32 -16.47 -13.04
CA ALA A 644 -1.27 -15.95 -14.41
C ALA A 644 -2.54 -15.18 -14.78
N ALA A 645 -3.73 -15.65 -14.35
CA ALA A 645 -4.98 -14.94 -14.57
C ALA A 645 -4.96 -13.58 -13.87
N MET A 646 -4.50 -13.51 -12.62
CA MET A 646 -4.36 -12.25 -11.88
C MET A 646 -3.35 -11.31 -12.56
N LEU A 647 -2.18 -11.82 -12.97
CA LEU A 647 -1.16 -11.04 -13.70
C LEU A 647 -1.66 -10.52 -15.05
N ALA A 648 -2.58 -11.23 -15.71
CA ALA A 648 -3.20 -10.82 -16.96
C ALA A 648 -4.31 -9.75 -16.80
N GLY A 649 -4.63 -9.36 -15.56
CA GLY A 649 -5.78 -8.49 -15.27
C GLY A 649 -7.13 -9.21 -15.36
N LEU A 650 -7.13 -10.54 -15.24
CA LEU A 650 -8.32 -11.40 -15.27
C LEU A 650 -8.63 -12.00 -13.90
N GLY A 651 -8.11 -11.43 -12.81
CA GLY A 651 -8.37 -11.92 -11.45
C GLY A 651 -9.86 -11.93 -11.07
N ASP A 652 -10.67 -11.04 -11.66
CA ASP A 652 -12.12 -11.00 -11.45
C ASP A 652 -12.89 -12.19 -12.04
N SER A 653 -12.31 -12.92 -13.01
CA SER A 653 -12.93 -14.11 -13.59
C SER A 653 -12.67 -15.40 -12.81
N LEU A 654 -11.77 -15.36 -11.82
CA LEU A 654 -11.47 -16.52 -10.99
C LEU A 654 -12.67 -16.89 -10.10
N PRO A 655 -13.08 -18.17 -10.06
CA PRO A 655 -14.10 -18.64 -9.15
C PRO A 655 -13.61 -18.62 -7.69
N VAL A 656 -14.55 -18.69 -6.75
CA VAL A 656 -14.24 -18.87 -5.32
C VAL A 656 -13.40 -20.14 -5.09
N SER A 657 -13.66 -21.24 -5.80
CA SER A 657 -12.89 -22.49 -5.69
C SER A 657 -11.43 -22.39 -6.10
N ALA A 658 -11.03 -21.35 -6.85
CA ALA A 658 -9.65 -21.16 -7.27
C ALA A 658 -8.75 -20.60 -6.15
N LEU A 659 -9.33 -20.04 -5.08
CA LEU A 659 -8.60 -19.31 -4.05
C LEU A 659 -8.47 -20.11 -2.75
N PRO A 660 -7.32 -20.03 -2.05
CA PRO A 660 -7.15 -20.69 -0.76
C PRO A 660 -8.08 -20.06 0.31
N PRO A 661 -8.86 -20.86 1.05
CA PRO A 661 -9.91 -20.36 1.94
C PRO A 661 -9.37 -19.63 3.18
N ASP A 662 -8.12 -19.88 3.57
CA ASP A 662 -7.41 -19.28 4.69
C ASP A 662 -6.39 -18.20 4.27
N GLY A 663 -6.28 -17.93 2.96
CA GLY A 663 -5.30 -16.99 2.43
C GLY A 663 -3.86 -17.52 2.41
N THR A 664 -3.64 -18.84 2.48
CA THR A 664 -2.29 -19.43 2.37
C THR A 664 -1.85 -19.53 0.90
N TRP A 665 -0.81 -18.80 0.50
CA TRP A 665 -0.28 -18.77 -0.87
C TRP A 665 1.07 -19.48 -1.02
N PRO A 666 1.40 -20.03 -2.21
CA PRO A 666 2.71 -20.60 -2.46
C PRO A 666 3.81 -19.54 -2.49
N VAL A 667 5.01 -19.96 -2.09
CA VAL A 667 6.25 -19.19 -2.20
C VAL A 667 6.90 -19.37 -3.58
N GLY A 668 7.85 -18.51 -3.91
CA GLY A 668 8.71 -18.62 -5.08
C GLY A 668 7.99 -18.26 -6.38
N THR A 669 7.02 -17.36 -6.33
CA THR A 669 6.15 -17.08 -7.48
C THR A 669 6.63 -15.90 -8.33
N THR A 670 7.42 -14.97 -7.79
CA THR A 670 7.99 -13.84 -8.56
C THR A 670 8.93 -14.29 -9.67
N GLN A 671 9.59 -15.44 -9.55
CA GLN A 671 10.49 -15.97 -10.59
C GLN A 671 9.78 -16.20 -11.93
N TRP A 672 8.45 -16.38 -11.92
CA TRP A 672 7.63 -16.63 -13.11
C TRP A 672 7.05 -15.35 -13.73
N GLU A 673 7.13 -14.21 -13.03
CA GLU A 673 6.51 -12.96 -13.48
C GLU A 673 7.24 -12.31 -14.66
N LYS A 674 8.58 -12.40 -14.68
CA LYS A 674 9.47 -11.87 -15.72
C LYS A 674 8.99 -10.51 -16.26
N ARG A 675 8.96 -9.52 -15.36
CA ARG A 675 8.29 -8.22 -15.56
C ARG A 675 8.81 -7.50 -16.81
N ASN A 676 10.10 -7.59 -17.05
CA ASN A 676 10.80 -7.09 -18.23
C ASN A 676 10.68 -5.57 -18.43
N ILE A 677 10.87 -4.82 -17.34
CA ILE A 677 10.57 -3.37 -17.26
C ILE A 677 11.78 -2.46 -17.42
N ALA A 678 13.01 -2.97 -17.39
CA ALA A 678 14.21 -2.14 -17.50
C ALA A 678 14.43 -1.62 -18.94
N GLU A 679 14.84 -0.37 -19.08
CA GLU A 679 15.31 0.18 -20.36
C GLU A 679 16.73 -0.32 -20.70
N ALA A 680 17.59 -0.40 -19.69
CA ALA A 680 18.96 -0.87 -19.77
C ALA A 680 19.26 -1.92 -18.69
N ILE A 681 20.17 -2.84 -18.96
CA ILE A 681 20.61 -3.90 -18.04
C ILE A 681 22.13 -3.87 -17.84
N PRO A 682 22.63 -4.28 -16.66
CA PRO A 682 24.05 -4.27 -16.39
C PRO A 682 24.77 -5.47 -17.04
N LEU A 683 25.72 -5.22 -17.94
CA LEU A 683 26.56 -6.23 -18.57
C LEU A 683 27.97 -6.27 -17.97
N TRP A 684 28.49 -7.49 -17.80
CA TRP A 684 29.77 -7.76 -17.14
C TRP A 684 30.96 -7.66 -18.09
N LYS A 685 32.02 -6.99 -17.64
CA LYS A 685 33.36 -6.93 -18.28
C LYS A 685 34.38 -7.71 -17.42
N PRO A 686 34.63 -9.00 -17.71
CA PRO A 686 35.41 -9.89 -16.86
C PRO A 686 36.83 -9.41 -16.57
N GLU A 687 37.51 -8.81 -17.55
CA GLU A 687 38.89 -8.37 -17.50
C GLU A 687 39.18 -7.33 -16.40
N LEU A 688 38.16 -6.55 -16.02
CA LEU A 688 38.27 -5.55 -14.96
C LEU A 688 37.86 -6.11 -13.58
N CYS A 689 37.19 -7.26 -13.53
CA CYS A 689 36.48 -7.71 -12.33
C CYS A 689 37.42 -8.16 -11.20
N THR A 690 37.14 -7.68 -9.99
CA THR A 690 37.87 -8.02 -8.77
C THR A 690 37.25 -9.18 -7.98
N GLN A 691 36.09 -9.71 -8.40
CA GLN A 691 35.35 -10.77 -7.69
C GLN A 691 34.97 -10.37 -6.24
N CYS A 692 34.63 -9.09 -6.03
CA CYS A 692 34.30 -8.54 -4.71
C CYS A 692 32.83 -8.72 -4.29
N ASN A 693 31.94 -9.04 -5.23
CA ASN A 693 30.48 -9.19 -5.03
C ASN A 693 29.74 -7.95 -4.49
N HIS A 694 30.32 -6.75 -4.54
CA HIS A 694 29.62 -5.52 -4.13
C HIS A 694 28.37 -5.24 -4.98
N CYS A 695 28.43 -5.53 -6.29
CA CYS A 695 27.29 -5.42 -7.20
C CYS A 695 26.13 -6.35 -6.81
N VAL A 696 26.44 -7.57 -6.36
CA VAL A 696 25.46 -8.57 -5.90
C VAL A 696 24.88 -8.19 -4.54
N ALA A 697 25.72 -7.67 -3.63
CA ALA A 697 25.29 -7.20 -2.32
C ALA A 697 24.33 -6.01 -2.42
N ALA A 698 24.62 -5.05 -3.30
CA ALA A 698 23.82 -3.85 -3.47
C ALA A 698 22.51 -4.08 -4.25
N CYS A 699 22.39 -5.18 -5.00
CA CYS A 699 21.21 -5.42 -5.82
C CYS A 699 19.95 -5.62 -4.96
N PRO A 700 18.92 -4.77 -5.11
CA PRO A 700 17.71 -4.86 -4.29
C PRO A 700 16.72 -5.94 -4.76
N HIS A 701 16.92 -6.53 -5.93
CA HIS A 701 16.00 -7.49 -6.54
C HIS A 701 16.59 -8.87 -6.77
N SER A 702 17.83 -9.12 -6.32
CA SER A 702 18.57 -10.35 -6.64
C SER A 702 18.68 -10.60 -8.16
N ALA A 703 18.64 -9.52 -8.95
CA ALA A 703 18.68 -9.56 -10.42
C ALA A 703 20.10 -9.59 -10.99
N ILE A 704 21.13 -9.53 -10.14
CA ILE A 704 22.50 -9.88 -10.50
C ILE A 704 23.06 -10.79 -9.42
N ARG A 705 23.63 -11.93 -9.83
CA ARG A 705 24.06 -13.01 -8.95
C ARG A 705 25.44 -13.51 -9.35
N ALA A 706 26.17 -14.02 -8.37
CA ALA A 706 27.44 -14.68 -8.59
C ALA A 706 27.39 -16.13 -8.11
N LYS A 707 28.02 -17.04 -8.86
CA LYS A 707 28.27 -18.42 -8.46
C LYS A 707 29.76 -18.73 -8.58
N VAL A 708 30.23 -19.60 -7.69
CA VAL A 708 31.55 -20.22 -7.78
C VAL A 708 31.32 -21.71 -7.96
N VAL A 709 31.82 -22.25 -9.07
CA VAL A 709 31.51 -23.61 -9.52
C VAL A 709 32.76 -24.37 -9.95
N PRO A 710 32.76 -25.71 -9.88
CA PRO A 710 33.82 -26.52 -10.48
C PRO A 710 33.98 -26.22 -11.97
N ALA A 711 35.21 -26.33 -12.50
CA ALA A 711 35.50 -25.97 -13.89
C ALA A 711 34.72 -26.85 -14.90
N GLU A 712 34.47 -28.10 -14.56
CA GLU A 712 33.67 -29.06 -15.32
C GLU A 712 32.20 -28.65 -15.48
N ALA A 713 31.64 -27.88 -14.52
CA ALA A 713 30.25 -27.41 -14.61
C ALA A 713 30.04 -26.37 -15.73
N MET A 714 31.14 -25.82 -16.26
CA MET A 714 31.13 -24.86 -17.38
C MET A 714 31.34 -25.51 -18.75
N ALA A 715 31.46 -26.84 -18.84
CA ALA A 715 31.76 -27.54 -20.10
C ALA A 715 30.70 -27.29 -21.19
N ASP A 716 29.43 -27.25 -20.81
CA ASP A 716 28.29 -27.04 -21.71
C ASP A 716 27.79 -25.58 -21.72
N ALA A 717 28.58 -24.64 -21.19
CA ALA A 717 28.21 -23.23 -21.16
C ALA A 717 28.13 -22.65 -22.58
N PRO A 718 27.16 -21.75 -22.86
CA PRO A 718 27.15 -21.00 -24.12
C PRO A 718 28.49 -20.32 -24.36
N ALA A 719 29.01 -20.35 -25.59
CA ALA A 719 30.34 -19.79 -25.91
C ALA A 719 30.46 -18.28 -25.59
N SER A 720 29.33 -17.57 -25.56
CA SER A 720 29.25 -16.15 -25.19
C SER A 720 29.17 -15.90 -23.68
N LEU A 721 28.87 -16.92 -22.85
CA LEU A 721 28.81 -16.80 -21.39
C LEU A 721 30.23 -16.73 -20.82
N GLN A 722 30.54 -15.61 -20.18
CA GLN A 722 31.86 -15.35 -19.61
C GLN A 722 32.07 -16.05 -18.25
N SER A 723 33.32 -16.34 -17.90
CA SER A 723 33.72 -16.77 -16.55
C SER A 723 35.17 -16.39 -16.25
N LEU A 724 35.55 -16.36 -14.97
CA LEU A 724 36.93 -16.12 -14.51
C LEU A 724 37.42 -17.23 -13.61
N ASP A 725 38.74 -17.46 -13.54
CA ASP A 725 39.30 -18.27 -12.47
C ASP A 725 39.15 -17.57 -11.11
N VAL A 726 38.75 -18.32 -10.08
CA VAL A 726 38.59 -17.78 -8.73
C VAL A 726 39.95 -17.35 -8.17
N LYS A 727 40.02 -16.10 -7.69
CA LYS A 727 41.24 -15.52 -7.11
C LYS A 727 41.50 -15.95 -5.66
N ALA A 728 40.47 -16.37 -4.94
CA ALA A 728 40.55 -16.75 -3.54
C ALA A 728 41.28 -18.09 -3.35
N ARG A 729 42.12 -18.20 -2.33
CA ARG A 729 43.01 -19.36 -2.12
C ARG A 729 42.24 -20.63 -1.76
N ASP A 730 41.20 -20.48 -0.97
CA ASP A 730 40.27 -21.50 -0.46
C ASP A 730 39.38 -22.12 -1.57
N MET A 731 39.24 -21.45 -2.71
CA MET A 731 38.40 -21.90 -3.84
C MET A 731 39.19 -21.98 -5.16
N ARG A 732 40.52 -22.16 -5.09
CA ARG A 732 41.38 -22.20 -6.28
C ARG A 732 41.02 -23.37 -7.20
N GLY A 733 41.04 -23.13 -8.51
CA GLY A 733 40.71 -24.13 -9.54
C GLY A 733 39.22 -24.14 -9.92
N GLN A 734 38.39 -23.36 -9.24
CA GLN A 734 36.99 -23.15 -9.56
C GLN A 734 36.80 -21.93 -10.49
N LYS A 735 35.62 -21.84 -11.10
CA LYS A 735 35.19 -20.75 -11.97
C LYS A 735 34.22 -19.83 -11.25
N TYR A 736 34.43 -18.54 -11.39
CA TYR A 736 33.53 -17.48 -10.95
C TYR A 736 32.69 -17.02 -12.15
N VAL A 737 31.37 -17.02 -11.97
CA VAL A 737 30.39 -16.57 -12.96
C VAL A 737 29.53 -15.48 -12.33
N LEU A 738 29.43 -14.32 -12.99
CA LEU A 738 28.56 -13.22 -12.60
C LEU A 738 27.54 -13.01 -13.71
N GLN A 739 26.25 -13.13 -13.38
CA GLN A 739 25.20 -13.10 -14.38
C GLN A 739 24.02 -12.23 -13.95
N VAL A 740 23.47 -11.48 -14.91
CA VAL A 740 22.25 -10.69 -14.76
C VAL A 740 21.02 -11.54 -15.13
N ALA A 741 19.92 -11.36 -14.39
CA ALA A 741 18.58 -11.81 -14.75
C ALA A 741 17.91 -10.68 -15.58
N PRO A 742 17.97 -10.71 -16.93
CA PRO A 742 17.65 -9.53 -17.74
C PRO A 742 16.17 -9.14 -17.69
N GLU A 743 15.27 -10.11 -17.47
CA GLU A 743 13.82 -9.87 -17.40
C GLU A 743 13.34 -9.45 -16.00
N ASP A 744 14.19 -9.59 -14.96
CA ASP A 744 13.87 -9.23 -13.58
C ASP A 744 14.65 -8.01 -13.06
N CYS A 745 15.66 -7.58 -13.81
CA CYS A 745 16.37 -6.34 -13.54
C CYS A 745 15.43 -5.14 -13.70
N THR A 746 15.54 -4.17 -12.78
CA THR A 746 14.75 -2.94 -12.82
C THR A 746 15.52 -1.73 -13.37
N GLY A 747 16.77 -1.93 -13.80
CA GLY A 747 17.59 -0.88 -14.41
C GLY A 747 18.09 0.21 -13.45
N CYS A 748 18.12 -0.04 -12.14
CA CYS A 748 18.42 0.99 -11.13
C CYS A 748 19.87 1.53 -11.11
N ASN A 749 20.78 1.03 -11.96
CA ASN A 749 22.20 1.42 -12.05
C ASN A 749 23.05 1.25 -10.77
N LEU A 750 22.47 0.90 -9.61
CA LEU A 750 23.16 0.80 -8.33
C LEU A 750 24.36 -0.17 -8.35
N CYS A 751 24.22 -1.31 -9.02
CA CYS A 751 25.28 -2.32 -9.13
C CYS A 751 26.53 -1.81 -9.88
N VAL A 752 26.34 -0.88 -10.82
CA VAL A 752 27.40 -0.20 -11.56
C VAL A 752 28.03 0.89 -10.70
N GLU A 753 27.21 1.66 -9.96
CA GLU A 753 27.72 2.70 -9.07
C GLU A 753 28.57 2.17 -7.92
N VAL A 754 28.22 1.02 -7.36
CA VAL A 754 29.02 0.40 -6.27
C VAL A 754 30.26 -0.33 -6.76
N CYS A 755 30.44 -0.53 -8.07
CA CYS A 755 31.57 -1.28 -8.61
C CYS A 755 32.88 -0.52 -8.39
N PRO A 756 33.83 -1.05 -7.59
CA PRO A 756 35.08 -0.35 -7.32
C PRO A 756 36.11 -0.50 -8.45
N ALA A 757 35.89 -1.44 -9.37
CA ALA A 757 36.79 -1.72 -10.48
C ALA A 757 36.48 -0.83 -11.67
N LYS A 758 37.48 -0.06 -12.11
CA LYS A 758 37.43 0.90 -13.22
C LYS A 758 38.55 0.60 -14.21
N ASP A 759 38.30 0.86 -15.48
CA ASP A 759 39.35 0.85 -16.50
C ASP A 759 40.39 1.95 -16.21
N ARG A 760 41.65 1.67 -16.53
CA ARG A 760 42.76 2.59 -16.24
C ARG A 760 42.82 3.77 -17.19
N GLN A 761 42.35 3.60 -18.43
CA GLN A 761 42.37 4.63 -19.48
C GLN A 761 41.08 5.45 -19.46
N ASN A 762 39.93 4.82 -19.21
CA ASN A 762 38.64 5.48 -19.10
C ASN A 762 37.88 5.08 -17.82
N PRO A 763 37.95 5.87 -16.74
CA PRO A 763 37.29 5.57 -15.47
C PRO A 763 35.76 5.46 -15.50
N GLU A 764 35.10 5.91 -16.58
CA GLU A 764 33.67 5.73 -16.82
C GLU A 764 33.33 4.26 -17.14
N ILE A 765 34.29 3.51 -17.69
CA ILE A 765 34.14 2.09 -17.95
C ILE A 765 34.47 1.33 -16.67
N LYS A 766 33.46 0.64 -16.12
CA LYS A 766 33.58 -0.19 -14.92
C LYS A 766 33.58 -1.68 -15.30
N ALA A 767 33.83 -2.56 -14.33
CA ALA A 767 33.68 -4.01 -14.56
C ALA A 767 32.23 -4.44 -14.84
N ILE A 768 31.26 -3.56 -14.65
CA ILE A 768 29.87 -3.77 -15.02
C ILE A 768 29.28 -2.44 -15.51
N ASN A 769 28.53 -2.43 -16.61
CA ASN A 769 28.06 -1.20 -17.27
C ASN A 769 26.62 -1.38 -17.77
N MET A 770 25.83 -0.30 -17.78
CA MET A 770 24.45 -0.34 -18.30
C MET A 770 24.46 -0.33 -19.83
N GLU A 771 23.78 -1.29 -20.45
CA GLU A 771 23.63 -1.39 -21.92
C GLU A 771 22.15 -1.54 -22.31
N PRO A 772 21.74 -1.16 -23.54
CA PRO A 772 20.35 -1.22 -23.98
C PRO A 772 19.77 -2.64 -23.88
N ARG A 773 18.68 -2.81 -23.10
CA ARG A 773 18.09 -4.13 -22.87
C ARG A 773 17.67 -4.83 -24.17
N LEU A 774 17.04 -4.08 -25.09
CA LEU A 774 16.49 -4.63 -26.32
C LEU A 774 17.54 -5.30 -27.22
N GLU A 775 18.81 -4.87 -27.14
CA GLU A 775 19.91 -5.43 -27.92
C GLU A 775 20.47 -6.72 -27.30
N HIS A 776 20.27 -6.93 -26.00
CA HIS A 776 20.97 -7.97 -25.23
C HIS A 776 20.05 -9.01 -24.55
N VAL A 777 18.77 -8.72 -24.35
CA VAL A 777 17.85 -9.55 -23.54
C VAL A 777 17.78 -11.01 -23.98
N ALA A 778 17.81 -11.29 -25.29
CA ALA A 778 17.73 -12.66 -25.81
C ALA A 778 18.97 -13.49 -25.45
N THR A 779 20.15 -12.89 -25.59
CA THR A 779 21.43 -13.53 -25.24
C THR A 779 21.53 -13.74 -23.73
N GLU A 780 21.27 -12.69 -22.95
CA GLU A 780 21.39 -12.73 -21.49
C GLU A 780 20.35 -13.66 -20.85
N LYS A 781 19.19 -13.88 -21.50
CA LYS A 781 18.20 -14.87 -21.05
C LYS A 781 18.77 -16.28 -21.15
N THR A 782 19.38 -16.61 -22.29
CA THR A 782 20.05 -17.90 -22.50
C THR A 782 21.18 -18.12 -21.48
N HIS A 783 21.94 -17.07 -21.19
CA HIS A 783 23.00 -17.10 -20.17
C HIS A 783 22.44 -17.31 -18.77
N TYR A 784 21.37 -16.60 -18.43
CA TYR A 784 20.73 -16.71 -17.12
C TYR A 784 20.10 -18.08 -16.89
N ASP A 785 19.45 -18.66 -17.90
CA ASP A 785 18.88 -20.00 -17.84
C ASP A 785 19.95 -21.08 -17.60
N PHE A 786 21.15 -20.91 -18.18
CA PHE A 786 22.29 -21.78 -17.89
C PHE A 786 22.83 -21.53 -16.46
N PHE A 787 22.97 -20.26 -16.06
CA PHE A 787 23.43 -19.89 -14.72
C PHE A 787 22.56 -20.48 -13.60
N LEU A 788 21.24 -20.55 -13.79
CA LEU A 788 20.33 -21.15 -12.82
C LEU A 788 20.58 -22.66 -12.62
N LYS A 789 21.06 -23.37 -13.66
CA LYS A 789 21.37 -24.81 -13.60
C LYS A 789 22.72 -25.14 -12.96
N LEU A 790 23.59 -24.14 -12.80
CA LEU A 790 24.89 -24.32 -12.16
C LEU A 790 24.74 -24.72 -10.69
N PRO A 791 25.64 -25.56 -10.15
CA PRO A 791 25.55 -26.02 -8.76
C PRO A 791 25.67 -24.85 -7.77
N GLU A 792 24.91 -24.92 -6.69
CA GLU A 792 24.99 -23.96 -5.58
C GLU A 792 26.18 -24.29 -4.67
N ILE A 793 26.78 -23.26 -4.07
CA ILE A 793 27.88 -23.48 -3.12
C ILE A 793 27.33 -24.02 -1.80
N ASP A 794 27.98 -25.06 -1.28
CA ASP A 794 27.68 -25.57 0.05
C ASP A 794 28.25 -24.60 1.10
N ARG A 795 27.35 -24.03 1.91
CA ARG A 795 27.69 -23.06 2.96
C ARG A 795 28.72 -23.61 3.94
N SER A 796 28.70 -24.92 4.24
CA SER A 796 29.64 -25.54 5.18
C SER A 796 31.09 -25.52 4.69
N LYS A 797 31.31 -25.32 3.39
CA LYS A 797 32.63 -25.25 2.76
C LYS A 797 33.24 -23.85 2.80
N LEU A 798 32.49 -22.83 3.22
CA LEU A 798 33.00 -21.47 3.35
C LEU A 798 33.76 -21.31 4.68
N GLU A 799 35.07 -21.10 4.61
CA GLU A 799 35.90 -20.86 5.82
C GLU A 799 35.42 -19.64 6.62
N ARG A 800 34.91 -18.61 5.93
CA ARG A 800 34.38 -17.39 6.52
C ARG A 800 33.23 -16.86 5.69
N ILE A 801 32.16 -16.47 6.37
CA ILE A 801 31.02 -15.76 5.77
C ILE A 801 31.20 -14.26 6.03
N ASP A 802 31.66 -13.54 5.01
CA ASP A 802 31.74 -12.07 4.98
C ASP A 802 30.86 -11.53 3.83
N ILE A 803 30.95 -10.23 3.50
CA ILE A 803 30.12 -9.73 2.39
C ILE A 803 30.45 -10.44 1.07
N ARG A 804 31.72 -10.75 0.80
CA ARG A 804 32.12 -11.35 -0.47
C ARG A 804 31.55 -12.76 -0.60
N THR A 805 31.72 -13.59 0.43
CA THR A 805 31.31 -15.01 0.37
C THR A 805 29.82 -15.22 0.62
N SER A 806 29.17 -14.39 1.45
CA SER A 806 27.70 -14.45 1.63
C SER A 806 26.94 -14.28 0.31
N GLN A 807 27.46 -13.48 -0.61
CA GLN A 807 26.85 -13.24 -1.92
C GLN A 807 26.97 -14.41 -2.90
N LEU A 808 27.72 -15.47 -2.56
CA LEU A 808 27.77 -16.72 -3.31
C LEU A 808 26.67 -17.70 -2.87
N ILE A 809 26.03 -17.46 -1.72
CA ILE A 809 24.92 -18.27 -1.23
C ILE A 809 23.64 -17.84 -1.94
N THR A 810 22.81 -18.80 -2.33
CA THR A 810 21.54 -18.56 -3.01
C THR A 810 20.65 -17.62 -2.18
N PRO A 811 20.19 -16.48 -2.73
CA PRO A 811 19.23 -15.63 -2.05
C PRO A 811 17.84 -16.28 -2.05
N LEU A 812 17.17 -16.33 -0.90
CA LEU A 812 15.79 -16.84 -0.80
C LEU A 812 14.75 -15.71 -0.75
N PHE A 813 15.14 -14.53 -1.22
CA PHE A 813 14.29 -13.37 -1.44
C PHE A 813 14.68 -12.73 -2.77
N GLU A 814 13.81 -12.82 -3.78
CA GLU A 814 14.14 -12.45 -5.16
C GLU A 814 12.98 -11.77 -5.90
N TYR A 815 13.34 -10.81 -6.76
CA TYR A 815 12.45 -10.15 -7.73
C TYR A 815 11.20 -9.49 -7.12
N SER A 816 11.32 -8.98 -5.89
CA SER A 816 10.22 -8.33 -5.18
C SER A 816 9.61 -7.14 -5.94
N GLY A 817 8.39 -6.77 -5.57
CA GLY A 817 7.70 -5.57 -6.09
C GLY A 817 8.23 -4.23 -5.58
N ALA A 818 9.41 -4.20 -4.94
CA ALA A 818 10.01 -2.98 -4.38
C ALA A 818 10.48 -2.01 -5.48
N CYS A 819 10.64 -0.73 -5.12
CA CYS A 819 11.11 0.32 -6.02
C CYS A 819 12.52 0.03 -6.59
N SER A 820 12.82 0.58 -7.77
CA SER A 820 14.18 0.55 -8.32
C SER A 820 15.17 1.21 -7.36
N GLY A 821 16.20 0.47 -6.93
CA GLY A 821 17.19 0.97 -5.97
C GLY A 821 16.74 0.98 -4.51
N CYS A 822 15.67 0.25 -4.14
CA CYS A 822 15.16 0.18 -2.78
C CYS A 822 16.26 -0.14 -1.74
N GLY A 823 16.34 0.66 -0.67
CA GLY A 823 17.33 0.48 0.39
C GLY A 823 17.00 -0.61 1.42
N GLU A 824 15.78 -1.17 1.40
CA GLU A 824 15.33 -2.14 2.41
C GLU A 824 15.70 -3.59 2.05
N THR A 825 15.38 -4.00 0.82
CA THR A 825 15.46 -5.40 0.38
C THR A 825 16.87 -6.00 0.36
N PRO A 826 17.99 -5.25 0.18
CA PRO A 826 19.32 -5.82 0.32
C PRO A 826 19.59 -6.43 1.71
N TYR A 827 19.02 -5.87 2.78
CA TYR A 827 19.14 -6.42 4.13
C TYR A 827 18.36 -7.73 4.29
N ILE A 828 17.13 -7.78 3.77
CA ILE A 828 16.30 -9.01 3.80
C ILE A 828 16.96 -10.11 2.96
N LYS A 829 17.46 -9.77 1.77
CA LYS A 829 18.22 -10.69 0.91
C LYS A 829 19.44 -11.26 1.63
N LEU A 830 20.23 -10.42 2.29
CA LEU A 830 21.37 -10.87 3.08
C LEU A 830 20.92 -11.78 4.24
N LEU A 831 19.83 -11.43 4.93
CA LEU A 831 19.28 -12.26 6.01
C LEU A 831 18.89 -13.66 5.51
N THR A 832 18.25 -13.77 4.34
CA THR A 832 17.87 -15.07 3.78
C THR A 832 19.08 -15.88 3.31
N GLN A 833 20.14 -15.24 2.80
CA GLN A 833 21.40 -15.92 2.50
C GLN A 833 22.09 -16.48 3.75
N LEU A 834 21.88 -15.86 4.92
CA LEU A 834 22.48 -16.29 6.18
C LEU A 834 21.65 -17.34 6.91
N TYR A 835 20.32 -17.28 6.90
CA TYR A 835 19.47 -18.14 7.76
C TYR A 835 18.19 -18.63 7.09
N GLY A 836 18.02 -18.43 5.78
CA GLY A 836 16.76 -18.62 5.08
C GLY A 836 16.18 -20.04 5.15
N ASP A 837 17.00 -21.06 5.32
CA ASP A 837 16.59 -22.47 5.40
C ASP A 837 15.88 -22.85 6.72
N ARG A 838 15.85 -21.93 7.70
CA ARG A 838 15.18 -22.10 9.00
C ARG A 838 14.56 -20.79 9.52
N LEU A 839 14.25 -19.85 8.62
CA LEU A 839 13.78 -18.51 8.95
C LEU A 839 12.25 -18.49 9.15
N LEU A 840 11.80 -17.93 10.27
CA LEU A 840 10.40 -17.55 10.50
C LEU A 840 10.31 -16.03 10.55
N VAL A 841 9.50 -15.43 9.68
CA VAL A 841 9.37 -13.97 9.54
C VAL A 841 7.99 -13.51 10.01
N ALA A 842 7.96 -12.74 11.10
CA ALA A 842 6.83 -11.90 11.47
C ALA A 842 7.06 -10.51 10.86
N ASN A 843 6.19 -10.08 9.96
CA ASN A 843 6.38 -8.83 9.23
C ASN A 843 5.29 -7.80 9.58
N ALA A 844 5.69 -6.62 10.04
CA ALA A 844 4.77 -5.52 10.28
C ALA A 844 4.21 -4.99 8.95
N THR A 845 3.01 -4.44 8.98
CA THR A 845 2.44 -3.76 7.81
C THR A 845 3.30 -2.54 7.44
N GLY A 846 3.68 -2.41 6.17
CA GLY A 846 4.55 -1.34 5.67
C GLY A 846 5.13 -1.70 4.31
N CYS A 847 6.17 -1.01 3.84
CA CYS A 847 6.81 -1.36 2.56
C CYS A 847 7.20 -2.83 2.50
N SER A 848 7.76 -3.36 3.60
CA SER A 848 8.23 -4.75 3.70
C SER A 848 7.13 -5.79 3.56
N SER A 849 5.92 -5.52 4.04
CA SER A 849 4.79 -6.43 3.78
C SER A 849 4.22 -6.28 2.38
N ILE A 850 4.27 -5.08 1.80
CA ILE A 850 3.79 -4.85 0.43
C ILE A 850 4.70 -5.56 -0.58
N TYR A 851 6.00 -5.26 -0.63
CA TYR A 851 6.85 -5.96 -1.59
C TYR A 851 7.11 -7.42 -1.20
N GLY A 852 6.87 -7.80 0.06
CA GLY A 852 7.08 -9.15 0.61
C GLY A 852 5.88 -10.09 0.47
N GLY A 853 4.65 -9.57 0.39
CA GLY A 853 3.44 -10.39 0.44
C GLY A 853 2.27 -9.89 -0.41
N ASN A 854 2.52 -8.99 -1.37
CA ASN A 854 1.46 -8.50 -2.25
C ASN A 854 1.19 -9.44 -3.43
N LEU A 855 0.01 -10.04 -3.44
CA LEU A 855 -0.45 -10.94 -4.48
C LEU A 855 -0.51 -10.26 -5.86
N PRO A 856 -0.33 -11.00 -6.97
CA PRO A 856 -0.36 -12.47 -7.07
C PRO A 856 1.00 -13.18 -6.96
N THR A 857 2.09 -12.44 -6.72
CA THR A 857 3.46 -12.98 -6.68
C THR A 857 4.19 -12.62 -5.40
N THR A 858 4.96 -13.57 -4.86
CA THR A 858 5.69 -13.46 -3.59
C THR A 858 7.19 -13.71 -3.81
N PRO A 859 8.08 -12.88 -3.24
CA PRO A 859 9.53 -12.96 -3.47
C PRO A 859 10.27 -13.98 -2.60
N TRP A 860 9.64 -14.47 -1.54
CA TRP A 860 10.20 -15.53 -0.70
C TRP A 860 10.27 -16.81 -1.51
N THR A 861 11.38 -17.54 -1.49
CA THR A 861 11.54 -18.79 -2.24
C THR A 861 12.25 -19.86 -1.40
N THR A 862 12.46 -21.04 -1.98
CA THR A 862 13.13 -22.16 -1.31
C THR A 862 14.49 -22.46 -1.92
N ASP A 863 15.36 -23.09 -1.13
CA ASP A 863 16.56 -23.74 -1.61
C ASP A 863 16.22 -25.00 -2.45
N ALA A 864 17.26 -25.69 -2.94
CA ALA A 864 17.11 -26.92 -3.71
C ALA A 864 16.48 -28.09 -2.92
N ASN A 865 16.41 -28.01 -1.58
CA ASN A 865 15.77 -29.00 -0.72
C ASN A 865 14.31 -28.66 -0.40
N GLY A 866 13.76 -27.58 -0.98
CA GLY A 866 12.41 -27.09 -0.69
C GLY A 866 12.29 -26.36 0.66
N ARG A 867 13.41 -25.91 1.24
CA ARG A 867 13.45 -25.20 2.52
C ARG A 867 13.61 -23.70 2.28
N GLY A 868 12.85 -22.88 2.99
CA GLY A 868 12.95 -21.43 2.85
C GLY A 868 12.22 -20.69 3.97
N PRO A 869 12.22 -19.35 3.90
CA PRO A 869 11.54 -18.52 4.89
C PRO A 869 10.04 -18.81 4.93
N ALA A 870 9.49 -19.07 6.11
CA ALA A 870 8.05 -18.97 6.34
C ALA A 870 7.72 -17.55 6.78
N TRP A 871 6.75 -16.92 6.12
CA TRP A 871 6.45 -15.50 6.27
C TRP A 871 4.98 -15.29 6.62
N ALA A 872 4.70 -14.35 7.53
CA ALA A 872 3.35 -13.89 7.81
C ALA A 872 3.33 -12.41 8.19
N ASN A 873 2.24 -11.73 7.87
CA ASN A 873 1.89 -10.38 8.32
C ASN A 873 0.58 -10.46 9.10
N SER A 874 0.62 -10.04 10.37
CA SER A 874 -0.58 -9.86 11.20
C SER A 874 -1.16 -8.47 10.96
N LEU A 875 -0.77 -7.47 11.76
CA LEU A 875 -1.21 -6.08 11.61
C LEU A 875 -0.01 -5.12 11.64
N PHE A 876 -0.30 -3.82 11.71
CA PHE A 876 0.75 -2.79 11.77
C PHE A 876 1.27 -2.62 13.19
N GLU A 877 0.38 -2.70 14.17
CA GLU A 877 0.58 -2.38 15.57
C GLU A 877 1.15 -3.53 16.41
N ASP A 878 1.00 -4.79 15.97
CA ASP A 878 1.17 -5.99 16.82
C ASP A 878 2.36 -6.90 16.43
N ASN A 879 3.21 -6.47 15.50
CA ASN A 879 4.22 -7.35 14.91
C ASN A 879 5.23 -7.91 15.93
N ALA A 880 5.52 -7.16 17.01
CA ALA A 880 6.43 -7.60 18.05
C ALA A 880 5.84 -8.81 18.79
N GLU A 881 4.60 -8.65 19.23
CA GLU A 881 3.80 -9.64 19.96
C GLU A 881 3.52 -10.86 19.09
N PHE A 882 3.24 -10.65 17.81
CA PHE A 882 3.03 -11.70 16.83
C PHE A 882 4.29 -12.59 16.68
N GLY A 883 5.46 -11.98 16.53
CA GLY A 883 6.74 -12.71 16.49
C GLY A 883 7.11 -13.38 17.81
N LEU A 884 6.77 -12.79 18.96
CA LEU A 884 6.90 -13.45 20.26
C LEU A 884 6.10 -14.76 20.30
N GLY A 885 4.88 -14.75 19.75
CA GLY A 885 4.05 -15.95 19.60
C GLY A 885 4.77 -17.08 18.84
N PHE A 886 5.55 -16.75 17.80
CA PHE A 886 6.36 -17.74 17.08
C PHE A 886 7.41 -18.37 17.99
N ARG A 887 8.12 -17.57 18.80
CA ARG A 887 9.16 -18.07 19.73
C ARG A 887 8.60 -19.01 20.78
N LEU A 888 7.52 -18.59 21.43
CA LEU A 888 6.84 -19.40 22.44
C LEU A 888 6.39 -20.76 21.87
N SER A 889 5.86 -20.76 20.65
CA SER A 889 5.45 -22.00 19.96
C SER A 889 6.64 -22.92 19.65
N VAL A 890 7.72 -22.37 19.07
CA VAL A 890 8.93 -23.15 18.76
C VAL A 890 9.55 -23.75 20.03
N ASP A 891 9.65 -22.98 21.12
CA ASP A 891 10.16 -23.46 22.40
C ASP A 891 9.30 -24.59 22.98
N GLN A 892 7.98 -24.40 23.01
CA GLN A 892 7.06 -25.40 23.55
C GLN A 892 7.09 -26.71 22.74
N HIS A 893 7.16 -26.61 21.41
CA HIS A 893 7.27 -27.79 20.56
C HIS A 893 8.63 -28.49 20.69
N ARG A 894 9.72 -27.74 20.86
CA ARG A 894 11.04 -28.31 21.16
C ARG A 894 11.03 -29.06 22.49
N GLN A 895 10.45 -28.49 23.54
CA GLN A 895 10.28 -29.17 24.84
C GLN A 895 9.46 -30.45 24.70
N ARG A 896 8.38 -30.43 23.90
CA ARG A 896 7.58 -31.62 23.60
C ARG A 896 8.42 -32.70 22.90
N ALA A 897 9.18 -32.34 21.86
CA ALA A 897 10.05 -33.26 21.15
C ALA A 897 11.12 -33.87 22.08
N LEU A 898 11.75 -33.08 22.94
CA LEU A 898 12.75 -33.55 23.92
C LEU A 898 12.15 -34.49 24.97
N ARG A 899 10.94 -34.20 25.46
CA ARG A 899 10.22 -35.07 26.40
C ARG A 899 9.91 -36.43 25.76
N LEU A 900 9.33 -36.43 24.56
CA LEU A 900 9.02 -37.66 23.82
C LEU A 900 10.30 -38.45 23.48
N LEU A 901 11.38 -37.77 23.12
CA LEU A 901 12.69 -38.39 22.90
C LEU A 901 13.21 -39.08 24.17
N ALA A 902 13.02 -38.47 25.34
CA ALA A 902 13.40 -39.05 26.62
C ALA A 902 12.55 -40.28 26.99
N GLU A 903 11.24 -40.23 26.73
CA GLU A 903 10.31 -41.35 26.97
C GLU A 903 10.62 -42.55 26.06
N LEU A 904 10.95 -42.30 24.79
CA LEU A 904 11.26 -43.32 23.79
C LEU A 904 12.74 -43.76 23.79
N LYS A 905 13.59 -43.11 24.58
CA LYS A 905 15.02 -43.41 24.72
C LYS A 905 15.33 -44.91 24.88
N PRO A 906 14.59 -45.72 25.67
CA PRO A 906 14.89 -47.15 25.81
C PRO A 906 14.71 -47.97 24.53
N GLN A 907 13.97 -47.44 23.55
CA GLN A 907 13.63 -48.10 22.28
C GLN A 907 14.44 -47.53 21.10
N LEU A 908 15.31 -46.55 21.35
CA LEU A 908 16.10 -45.85 20.33
C LEU A 908 17.60 -46.16 20.48
N PRO A 909 18.39 -46.08 19.40
CA PRO A 909 19.84 -46.23 19.49
C PRO A 909 20.44 -45.18 20.44
N ALA A 910 21.21 -45.62 21.43
CA ALA A 910 21.74 -44.74 22.49
C ALA A 910 22.64 -43.61 21.96
N GLU A 911 23.46 -43.91 20.94
CA GLU A 911 24.32 -42.93 20.25
C GLU A 911 23.48 -41.84 19.56
N LEU A 912 22.41 -42.23 18.85
CA LEU A 912 21.52 -41.29 18.18
C LEU A 912 20.81 -40.37 19.20
N VAL A 913 20.39 -40.89 20.35
CA VAL A 913 19.79 -40.05 21.40
C VAL A 913 20.81 -39.08 21.99
N ALA A 914 22.06 -39.51 22.21
CA ALA A 914 23.12 -38.62 22.68
C ALA A 914 23.42 -37.51 21.68
N ASP A 915 23.56 -37.86 20.39
CA ASP A 915 23.74 -36.94 19.27
C ASP A 915 22.60 -35.89 19.22
N LEU A 916 21.35 -36.32 19.41
CA LEU A 916 20.16 -35.46 19.39
C LEU A 916 20.07 -34.48 20.58
N LEU A 917 20.71 -34.80 21.71
CA LEU A 917 20.70 -33.98 22.92
C LEU A 917 21.87 -32.96 22.99
N GLU A 918 22.89 -33.10 22.15
CA GLU A 918 23.98 -32.12 22.07
C GLU A 918 23.45 -30.76 21.59
N GLU A 919 23.78 -29.63 22.24
CA GLU A 919 23.14 -28.35 21.89
C GLU A 919 23.81 -27.63 20.71
N SER A 920 25.12 -27.80 20.52
CA SER A 920 25.94 -27.03 19.57
C SER A 920 26.34 -27.82 18.32
N VAL A 921 25.35 -28.26 17.55
CA VAL A 921 25.55 -29.05 16.32
C VAL A 921 25.12 -28.25 15.09
N ALA A 922 25.87 -28.37 14.00
CA ALA A 922 25.50 -27.76 12.72
C ALA A 922 24.11 -28.25 12.25
N VAL A 923 23.32 -27.34 11.67
CA VAL A 923 21.93 -27.61 11.29
C VAL A 923 21.80 -28.79 10.33
N ASP A 924 22.71 -28.95 9.39
CA ASP A 924 22.66 -30.05 8.42
C ASP A 924 22.93 -31.41 9.08
N ILE A 925 23.88 -31.48 10.01
CA ILE A 925 24.12 -32.68 10.82
C ILE A 925 22.89 -32.99 11.68
N ARG A 926 22.24 -31.97 12.28
CA ARG A 926 20.99 -32.17 13.03
C ARG A 926 19.89 -32.77 12.16
N ARG A 927 19.76 -32.34 10.90
CA ARG A 927 18.77 -32.86 9.95
C ARG A 927 19.04 -34.32 9.59
N GLU A 928 20.30 -34.70 9.41
CA GLU A 928 20.70 -36.10 9.21
C GLU A 928 20.32 -36.97 10.42
N GLN A 929 20.58 -36.48 11.63
CA GLN A 929 20.17 -37.17 12.87
C GLN A 929 18.65 -37.29 12.96
N ILE A 930 17.88 -36.26 12.59
CA ILE A 930 16.41 -36.32 12.54
C ILE A 930 15.90 -37.33 11.51
N ALA A 931 16.56 -37.45 10.35
CA ALA A 931 16.22 -38.46 9.35
C ALA A 931 16.42 -39.88 9.91
N ARG A 932 17.56 -40.12 10.60
CA ARG A 932 17.83 -41.39 11.31
C ARG A 932 16.83 -41.65 12.44
N LEU A 933 16.41 -40.60 13.15
CA LEU A 933 15.37 -40.68 14.18
C LEU A 933 14.04 -41.13 13.60
N ARG A 934 13.56 -40.48 12.52
CA ARG A 934 12.32 -40.86 11.83
C ARG A 934 12.35 -42.31 11.34
N GLN A 935 13.50 -42.76 10.83
CA GLN A 935 13.68 -44.17 10.44
C GLN A 935 13.60 -45.13 11.63
N SER A 936 14.16 -44.76 12.79
CA SER A 936 14.08 -45.59 14.00
C SER A 936 12.67 -45.63 14.58
N LEU A 937 11.97 -44.49 14.56
CA LEU A 937 10.60 -44.35 15.08
C LEU A 937 9.55 -45.11 14.25
N SER A 938 9.77 -45.29 12.94
CA SER A 938 8.83 -46.02 12.09
C SER A 938 8.70 -47.51 12.44
N ALA A 939 9.69 -48.06 13.16
CA ALA A 939 9.65 -49.42 13.69
C ALA A 939 8.93 -49.52 15.06
N ILE A 940 8.54 -48.40 15.67
CA ILE A 940 7.89 -48.34 16.98
C ILE A 940 6.42 -48.00 16.79
N ASP A 941 5.53 -48.99 17.00
CA ASP A 941 4.09 -48.77 16.92
C ASP A 941 3.55 -48.16 18.22
N SER A 942 3.75 -46.85 18.38
CA SER A 942 3.15 -46.07 19.47
C SER A 942 2.68 -44.69 18.99
N ALA A 943 1.69 -44.13 19.67
CA ALA A 943 1.23 -42.77 19.39
C ALA A 943 2.36 -41.75 19.62
N ASP A 944 3.16 -41.94 20.67
CA ASP A 944 4.29 -41.08 21.00
C ASP A 944 5.39 -41.13 19.94
N ALA A 945 5.68 -42.28 19.36
CA ALA A 945 6.65 -42.40 18.26
C ALA A 945 6.17 -41.68 17.00
N ARG A 946 4.89 -41.80 16.65
CA ARG A 946 4.29 -41.05 15.53
C ARG A 946 4.32 -39.54 15.79
N GLN A 947 4.01 -39.12 17.02
CA GLN A 947 4.03 -37.72 17.41
C GLN A 947 5.46 -37.15 17.37
N LEU A 948 6.45 -37.87 17.92
CA LEU A 948 7.85 -37.46 17.86
C LEU A 948 8.35 -37.38 16.42
N ALA A 949 7.95 -38.30 15.55
CA ALA A 949 8.33 -38.27 14.13
C ALA A 949 7.78 -37.03 13.41
N ALA A 950 6.57 -36.58 13.75
CA ALA A 950 5.96 -35.36 13.24
C ALA A 950 6.67 -34.11 13.80
N ASP A 951 6.98 -34.10 15.10
CA ASP A 951 7.57 -32.93 15.79
C ASP A 951 9.10 -32.83 15.68
N ALA A 952 9.78 -33.85 15.14
CA ALA A 952 11.24 -33.95 15.16
C ALA A 952 11.95 -32.74 14.55
N ASP A 953 11.33 -32.03 13.60
CA ASP A 953 11.90 -30.83 12.99
C ASP A 953 12.06 -29.67 14.00
N HIS A 954 11.39 -29.71 15.16
CA HIS A 954 11.57 -28.73 16.25
C HIS A 954 12.87 -28.96 17.05
N LEU A 955 13.59 -30.06 16.81
CA LEU A 955 14.96 -30.24 17.31
C LEU A 955 15.98 -29.38 16.54
N VAL A 956 15.64 -28.95 15.31
CA VAL A 956 16.35 -27.85 14.63
C VAL A 956 15.81 -26.54 15.17
N ASP A 957 16.69 -25.72 15.74
CA ASP A 957 16.28 -24.38 16.18
C ASP A 957 15.85 -23.51 14.99
N LYS A 958 14.86 -22.64 15.22
CA LYS A 958 14.29 -21.77 14.19
C LYS A 958 14.74 -20.33 14.44
N SER A 959 15.19 -19.67 13.37
CA SER A 959 15.61 -18.27 13.43
C SER A 959 14.38 -17.39 13.27
N ILE A 960 13.93 -16.74 14.35
CA ILE A 960 12.73 -15.90 14.34
C ILE A 960 13.11 -14.43 14.16
N TRP A 961 12.59 -13.81 13.10
CA TRP A 961 12.86 -12.42 12.74
C TRP A 961 11.58 -11.60 12.62
N LEU A 962 11.57 -10.45 13.29
CA LEU A 962 10.49 -9.50 13.33
C LEU A 962 10.91 -8.30 12.49
N ILE A 963 10.36 -8.21 11.28
CA ILE A 963 10.78 -7.23 10.27
C ILE A 963 9.73 -6.13 10.17
N GLY A 964 10.15 -4.87 10.21
CA GLY A 964 9.24 -3.74 10.01
C GLY A 964 9.97 -2.42 9.76
N GLY A 965 9.23 -1.43 9.27
CA GLY A 965 9.76 -0.07 9.04
C GLY A 965 9.85 0.76 10.32
N ASP A 966 10.39 1.98 10.22
CA ASP A 966 10.47 2.89 11.36
C ASP A 966 9.10 3.31 11.91
N GLY A 967 8.07 3.44 11.06
CA GLY A 967 6.73 3.78 11.55
C GLY A 967 6.09 2.73 12.46
N TRP A 968 6.45 1.46 12.31
CA TRP A 968 6.07 0.43 13.28
C TRP A 968 6.89 0.59 14.56
N ALA A 969 8.21 0.53 14.45
CA ALA A 969 9.11 0.39 15.59
C ALA A 969 9.20 1.64 16.48
N TYR A 970 9.05 2.84 15.90
CA TYR A 970 9.21 4.09 16.65
C TYR A 970 7.87 4.66 17.14
N ASP A 971 6.78 4.33 16.45
CA ASP A 971 5.46 4.91 16.65
C ASP A 971 4.42 3.87 17.11
N ILE A 972 3.68 3.26 16.18
CA ILE A 972 2.44 2.52 16.51
C ILE A 972 2.69 1.21 17.28
N GLY A 973 3.73 0.46 16.89
CA GLY A 973 4.09 -0.82 17.52
C GLY A 973 5.17 -0.68 18.58
N TYR A 974 5.57 0.54 18.95
CA TYR A 974 6.66 0.74 19.91
C TYR A 974 6.35 0.15 21.29
N GLY A 975 5.09 0.23 21.77
CA GLY A 975 4.72 -0.34 23.06
C GLY A 975 4.89 -1.87 23.10
N GLY A 976 4.48 -2.55 22.03
CA GLY A 976 4.70 -3.99 21.85
C GLY A 976 6.18 -4.34 21.71
N LEU A 977 6.92 -3.58 20.89
CA LEU A 977 8.37 -3.75 20.72
C LEU A 977 9.11 -3.60 22.05
N ASP A 978 8.84 -2.54 22.80
CA ASP A 978 9.42 -2.30 24.12
C ASP A 978 9.15 -3.46 25.08
N HIS A 979 7.90 -3.94 25.13
CA HIS A 979 7.54 -5.10 25.94
C HIS A 979 8.34 -6.34 25.56
N VAL A 980 8.38 -6.70 24.27
CA VAL A 980 9.11 -7.90 23.80
C VAL A 980 10.61 -7.78 24.05
N MET A 981 11.20 -6.60 23.86
CA MET A 981 12.62 -6.37 24.15
C MET A 981 12.94 -6.44 25.65
N SER A 982 11.97 -6.14 26.53
CA SER A 982 12.15 -6.28 27.99
C SER A 982 12.22 -7.74 28.46
N LEU A 983 11.74 -8.69 27.65
CA LEU A 983 11.74 -10.12 27.96
C LEU A 983 13.11 -10.78 27.69
N SER A 984 13.19 -12.11 27.85
CA SER A 984 14.43 -12.90 27.68
C SER A 984 14.46 -13.76 26.41
N GLU A 985 13.35 -13.78 25.70
CA GLU A 985 13.04 -14.70 24.62
C GLU A 985 13.93 -14.39 23.41
N ASN A 986 14.48 -15.45 22.78
CA ASN A 986 15.37 -15.30 21.64
C ASN A 986 14.59 -14.92 20.37
N VAL A 987 14.48 -13.61 20.14
CA VAL A 987 13.83 -13.02 18.98
C VAL A 987 14.72 -11.94 18.37
N ASN A 988 14.74 -11.85 17.04
CA ASN A 988 15.58 -10.88 16.32
C ASN A 988 14.70 -9.84 15.63
N VAL A 989 14.88 -8.56 15.94
CA VAL A 989 14.13 -7.46 15.32
C VAL A 989 15.02 -6.80 14.27
N LEU A 990 14.48 -6.63 13.05
CA LEU A 990 15.10 -5.84 11.99
C LEU A 990 14.21 -4.65 11.64
N VAL A 991 14.63 -3.47 12.08
CA VAL A 991 13.99 -2.19 11.75
C VAL A 991 14.64 -1.63 10.49
N LEU A 992 13.85 -1.54 9.43
CA LEU A 992 14.21 -0.93 8.15
C LEU A 992 13.90 0.56 8.22
N ASP A 993 14.84 1.35 8.71
CA ASP A 993 14.63 2.76 9.04
C ASP A 993 14.81 3.64 7.81
N THR A 994 13.70 4.02 7.19
CA THR A 994 13.64 4.96 6.08
C THR A 994 13.39 6.39 6.56
N GLN A 995 13.25 6.59 7.87
CA GLN A 995 13.01 7.87 8.53
C GLN A 995 11.71 8.58 8.09
N CYS A 996 10.74 7.83 7.57
CA CYS A 996 9.41 8.30 7.21
C CYS A 996 8.48 7.11 6.97
N TYR A 997 7.16 7.32 6.94
CA TYR A 997 6.23 6.27 6.56
C TYR A 997 6.19 6.13 5.04
N SER A 998 7.18 5.42 4.50
CA SER A 998 7.40 5.32 3.06
C SER A 998 6.22 4.70 2.31
N ASN A 999 5.49 3.75 2.91
CA ASN A 999 4.40 3.05 2.22
C ASN A 999 3.19 3.95 1.92
N THR A 1000 2.83 4.79 2.87
CA THR A 1000 1.66 5.67 2.80
C THR A 1000 1.96 7.01 2.13
N GLY A 1001 3.19 7.21 1.62
CA GLY A 1001 3.58 8.39 0.85
C GLY A 1001 4.46 9.40 1.59
N GLY A 1002 5.30 8.95 2.52
CA GLY A 1002 6.35 9.77 3.12
C GLY A 1002 5.88 10.69 4.24
N GLN A 1003 4.96 10.23 5.09
CA GLN A 1003 4.60 10.95 6.32
C GLN A 1003 5.74 10.95 7.34
N GLN A 1004 5.74 11.96 8.20
CA GLN A 1004 6.67 12.06 9.31
C GLN A 1004 6.56 10.84 10.23
N SER A 1005 7.68 10.42 10.81
CA SER A 1005 7.75 9.45 11.89
C SER A 1005 8.54 10.03 13.06
N LYS A 1006 8.55 9.34 14.21
CA LYS A 1006 9.50 9.70 15.27
C LYS A 1006 10.96 9.45 14.86
N ALA A 1007 11.22 8.64 13.83
CA ALA A 1007 12.55 8.43 13.25
C ALA A 1007 13.00 9.54 12.28
N THR A 1008 12.08 10.36 11.76
CA THR A 1008 12.41 11.48 10.87
C THR A 1008 13.44 12.42 11.53
N PRO A 1009 14.51 12.84 10.84
CA PRO A 1009 15.55 13.72 11.38
C PRO A 1009 15.09 15.19 11.45
N LEU A 1010 15.80 15.99 12.25
CA LEU A 1010 15.57 17.44 12.36
C LEU A 1010 15.79 18.11 11.00
N GLY A 1011 14.87 19.00 10.59
CA GLY A 1011 14.94 19.74 9.34
C GLY A 1011 14.55 18.98 8.07
N ALA A 1012 14.24 17.68 8.14
CA ALA A 1012 13.69 16.98 6.99
C ALA A 1012 12.23 17.40 6.72
N VAL A 1013 11.93 17.73 5.46
CA VAL A 1013 10.57 17.96 4.98
C VAL A 1013 9.93 16.62 4.60
N THR A 1014 8.82 16.32 5.26
CA THR A 1014 7.96 15.16 4.99
C THR A 1014 6.52 15.62 4.95
N LYS A 1015 5.58 14.75 4.54
CA LYS A 1015 4.17 15.03 4.83
C LYS A 1015 3.97 15.10 6.36
N PHE A 1016 3.07 15.97 6.80
CA PHE A 1016 2.93 16.41 8.22
C PHE A 1016 4.09 17.25 8.78
N GLY A 1017 5.14 17.49 8.00
CA GLY A 1017 6.30 18.30 8.37
C GLY A 1017 6.74 19.19 7.21
N GLU A 1018 5.81 19.92 6.59
CA GLU A 1018 6.05 20.70 5.35
C GLU A 1018 7.13 21.78 5.48
N HIS A 1019 7.36 22.28 6.70
CA HIS A 1019 8.40 23.27 7.01
C HIS A 1019 9.62 22.67 7.72
N GLY A 1020 9.81 21.36 7.59
CA GLY A 1020 10.88 20.64 8.27
C GLY A 1020 10.53 20.24 9.69
N LYS A 1021 10.88 19.01 10.09
CA LYS A 1021 10.67 18.54 11.46
C LYS A 1021 11.44 19.41 12.46
N ARG A 1022 10.74 19.86 13.51
CA ARG A 1022 11.29 20.74 14.56
C ARG A 1022 11.79 20.00 15.82
N LYS A 1023 11.70 18.67 15.84
CA LYS A 1023 12.11 17.82 16.96
C LYS A 1023 13.17 16.83 16.51
N ALA A 1024 14.16 16.59 17.37
CA ALA A 1024 15.17 15.56 17.14
C ALA A 1024 14.53 14.19 16.88
N ARG A 1025 15.28 13.31 16.22
CA ARG A 1025 14.91 11.91 16.01
C ARG A 1025 14.88 11.19 17.36
N LYS A 1026 13.88 10.33 17.59
CA LYS A 1026 13.87 9.42 18.75
C LYS A 1026 15.04 8.44 18.61
N ASP A 1027 15.83 8.25 19.66
CA ASP A 1027 16.93 7.29 19.67
C ASP A 1027 16.47 5.92 20.19
N LEU A 1028 15.91 5.10 19.30
CA LEU A 1028 15.42 3.77 19.63
C LEU A 1028 16.55 2.86 20.13
N GLY A 1029 17.71 2.91 19.47
CA GLY A 1029 18.85 2.06 19.83
C GLY A 1029 19.34 2.35 21.25
N VAL A 1030 19.56 3.63 21.60
CA VAL A 1030 19.94 4.00 22.98
C VAL A 1030 18.89 3.61 23.99
N THR A 1031 17.60 3.84 23.68
CA THR A 1031 16.51 3.49 24.58
C THR A 1031 16.52 2.00 24.93
N VAL A 1032 16.66 1.13 23.92
CA VAL A 1032 16.65 -0.32 24.11
C VAL A 1032 17.96 -0.83 24.73
N MET A 1033 19.11 -0.22 24.43
CA MET A 1033 20.39 -0.56 25.07
C MET A 1033 20.36 -0.41 26.59
N MET A 1034 19.50 0.47 27.14
CA MET A 1034 19.40 0.69 28.58
C MET A 1034 18.80 -0.50 29.36
N TYR A 1035 18.15 -1.46 28.70
CA TYR A 1035 17.78 -2.73 29.33
C TYR A 1035 19.01 -3.55 29.75
N GLY A 1036 20.13 -3.41 29.03
CA GLY A 1036 21.40 -4.07 29.34
C GLY A 1036 21.54 -5.52 28.88
N HIS A 1037 20.43 -6.25 28.72
CA HIS A 1037 20.43 -7.65 28.23
C HIS A 1037 20.00 -7.81 26.77
N VAL A 1038 19.66 -6.72 26.08
CA VAL A 1038 19.26 -6.75 24.66
C VAL A 1038 20.49 -6.51 23.80
N TYR A 1039 20.73 -7.34 22.79
CA TYR A 1039 21.74 -7.04 21.76
C TYR A 1039 21.20 -5.91 20.86
N VAL A 1040 21.98 -4.85 20.62
CA VAL A 1040 21.53 -3.73 19.78
C VAL A 1040 22.60 -3.35 18.76
N ALA A 1041 22.24 -3.20 17.50
CA ALA A 1041 23.14 -2.72 16.47
C ALA A 1041 22.50 -1.66 15.57
N GLN A 1042 23.26 -0.62 15.22
CA GLN A 1042 22.92 0.32 14.17
C GLN A 1042 23.83 0.09 12.97
N ILE A 1043 23.25 -0.23 11.82
CA ILE A 1043 23.96 -0.70 10.62
C ILE A 1043 23.65 0.18 9.39
N SER A 1044 24.56 0.17 8.42
CA SER A 1044 24.36 0.76 7.10
C SER A 1044 25.20 -0.01 6.06
N LEU A 1045 24.50 -0.73 5.18
CA LEU A 1045 25.14 -1.60 4.18
C LEU A 1045 26.07 -0.82 3.25
N GLY A 1046 25.62 0.35 2.79
CA GLY A 1046 26.42 1.21 1.90
C GLY A 1046 27.65 1.81 2.57
N ALA A 1047 27.60 2.03 3.89
CA ALA A 1047 28.69 2.61 4.65
C ALA A 1047 29.75 1.58 5.05
N GLN A 1048 29.34 0.43 5.61
CA GLN A 1048 30.23 -0.64 6.05
C GLN A 1048 29.60 -2.03 5.85
N LEU A 1049 29.91 -2.64 4.71
CA LEU A 1049 29.39 -3.95 4.30
C LEU A 1049 29.67 -5.07 5.32
N ASN A 1050 30.92 -5.20 5.79
CA ASN A 1050 31.29 -6.28 6.71
C ASN A 1050 30.80 -6.05 8.14
N GLN A 1051 30.59 -4.80 8.56
CA GLN A 1051 29.96 -4.50 9.85
C GLN A 1051 28.50 -4.96 9.85
N THR A 1052 27.80 -4.77 8.73
CA THR A 1052 26.41 -5.23 8.56
C THR A 1052 26.29 -6.76 8.70
N VAL A 1053 27.14 -7.52 7.98
CA VAL A 1053 27.15 -9.00 8.09
C VAL A 1053 27.44 -9.45 9.51
N LYS A 1054 28.46 -8.84 10.14
CA LYS A 1054 28.85 -9.16 11.51
C LYS A 1054 27.74 -8.88 12.53
N ALA A 1055 27.06 -7.74 12.40
CA ALA A 1055 25.98 -7.37 13.30
C ALA A 1055 24.80 -8.35 13.24
N ILE A 1056 24.43 -8.80 12.04
CA ILE A 1056 23.37 -9.81 11.84
C ILE A 1056 23.79 -11.17 12.41
N GLN A 1057 25.05 -11.56 12.24
CA GLN A 1057 25.58 -12.79 12.82
C GLN A 1057 25.62 -12.75 14.35
N GLU A 1058 26.07 -11.64 14.94
CA GLU A 1058 26.14 -11.48 16.38
C GLU A 1058 24.76 -11.41 17.04
N ALA A 1059 23.78 -10.77 16.38
CA ALA A 1059 22.38 -10.72 16.81
C ALA A 1059 21.74 -12.11 16.82
N GLU A 1060 21.88 -12.87 15.74
CA GLU A 1060 21.29 -14.21 15.65
C GLU A 1060 21.91 -15.19 16.65
N ALA A 1061 23.21 -15.06 16.90
CA ALA A 1061 23.92 -15.89 17.87
C ALA A 1061 23.68 -15.45 19.33
N TRP A 1062 23.00 -14.33 19.60
CA TRP A 1062 22.68 -13.89 20.95
C TRP A 1062 21.47 -14.70 21.47
N PRO A 1063 21.57 -15.42 22.59
CA PRO A 1063 20.47 -16.21 23.14
C PRO A 1063 19.50 -15.33 23.94
N GLY A 1064 18.91 -14.33 23.29
CA GLY A 1064 18.00 -13.36 23.88
C GLY A 1064 17.46 -12.38 22.84
N PRO A 1065 16.77 -11.31 23.25
CA PRO A 1065 16.24 -10.33 22.33
C PRO A 1065 17.38 -9.56 21.65
N SER A 1066 17.22 -9.35 20.34
CA SER A 1066 18.15 -8.59 19.49
C SER A 1066 17.41 -7.52 18.69
N LEU A 1067 18.00 -6.34 18.57
CA LEU A 1067 17.50 -5.21 17.77
C LEU A 1067 18.55 -4.73 16.78
N ILE A 1068 18.23 -4.77 15.49
CA ILE A 1068 19.03 -4.19 14.42
C ILE A 1068 18.26 -3.04 13.79
N ILE A 1069 18.87 -1.85 13.75
CA ILE A 1069 18.34 -0.66 13.10
C ILE A 1069 19.18 -0.39 11.83
N ALA A 1070 18.57 -0.62 10.67
CA ALA A 1070 19.23 -0.52 9.38
C ALA A 1070 18.83 0.77 8.67
N TYR A 1071 19.80 1.59 8.27
CA TYR A 1071 19.50 2.75 7.41
C TYR A 1071 19.07 2.28 6.03
N SER A 1072 17.85 2.65 5.63
CA SER A 1072 17.22 2.21 4.39
C SER A 1072 16.88 3.42 3.50
N PRO A 1073 17.73 3.74 2.50
CA PRO A 1073 17.42 4.75 1.49
C PRO A 1073 16.07 4.54 0.81
N CYS A 1074 15.33 5.64 0.61
CA CYS A 1074 13.97 5.62 0.05
C CYS A 1074 13.79 6.69 -1.02
N GLU A 1075 12.91 6.45 -1.99
CA GLU A 1075 12.54 7.44 -3.02
C GLU A 1075 11.98 8.75 -2.41
N GLU A 1076 11.36 8.66 -1.23
CA GLU A 1076 10.87 9.80 -0.45
C GLU A 1076 12.00 10.74 0.04
N HIS A 1077 13.27 10.30 0.02
CA HIS A 1077 14.41 11.18 0.31
C HIS A 1077 14.68 12.14 -0.86
N GLY A 1078 14.22 11.80 -2.07
CA GLY A 1078 14.24 12.66 -3.26
C GLY A 1078 15.62 12.88 -3.87
N TYR A 1079 16.35 11.78 -4.08
CA TYR A 1079 17.56 11.74 -4.89
C TYR A 1079 17.61 10.43 -5.68
N ASP A 1080 18.50 10.34 -6.67
CA ASP A 1080 18.66 9.10 -7.43
C ASP A 1080 19.30 8.01 -6.56
N LEU A 1081 18.53 6.94 -6.30
CA LEU A 1081 18.93 5.83 -5.45
C LEU A 1081 20.11 5.02 -6.02
N ALA A 1082 20.49 5.22 -7.29
CA ALA A 1082 21.76 4.71 -7.81
C ALA A 1082 22.98 5.16 -6.98
N PHE A 1083 22.90 6.35 -6.36
CA PHE A 1083 23.97 6.90 -5.50
C PHE A 1083 23.78 6.61 -4.01
N SER A 1084 22.82 5.75 -3.64
CA SER A 1084 22.44 5.51 -2.25
C SER A 1084 23.59 4.99 -1.38
N HIS A 1085 24.46 4.13 -1.89
CA HIS A 1085 25.64 3.66 -1.16
C HIS A 1085 26.64 4.77 -0.84
N ASP A 1086 26.79 5.74 -1.74
CA ASP A 1086 27.69 6.87 -1.49
C ASP A 1086 27.08 7.81 -0.45
N GLN A 1087 25.80 8.13 -0.58
CA GLN A 1087 25.06 8.93 0.41
C GLN A 1087 25.13 8.28 1.81
N MET A 1088 24.97 6.95 1.90
CA MET A 1088 25.13 6.20 3.15
C MET A 1088 26.52 6.38 3.80
N ARG A 1089 27.59 6.33 3.00
CA ARG A 1089 28.96 6.59 3.49
C ARG A 1089 29.11 8.02 4.00
N GLN A 1090 28.63 9.00 3.22
CA GLN A 1090 28.73 10.41 3.57
C GLN A 1090 27.97 10.71 4.87
N LEU A 1091 26.72 10.25 5.01
CA LEU A 1091 25.92 10.41 6.24
C LEU A 1091 26.56 9.73 7.45
N THR A 1092 27.25 8.60 7.27
CA THR A 1092 28.01 7.98 8.36
C THR A 1092 29.23 8.82 8.74
N ALA A 1093 29.91 9.42 7.77
CA ALA A 1093 31.09 10.26 7.98
C ALA A 1093 30.77 11.61 8.65
N THR A 1094 29.54 12.11 8.57
CA THR A 1094 29.08 13.30 9.30
C THR A 1094 28.64 13.01 10.73
N GLY A 1095 28.56 11.72 11.12
CA GLY A 1095 27.96 11.30 12.39
C GLY A 1095 26.43 11.32 12.42
N PHE A 1096 25.77 11.60 11.29
CA PHE A 1096 24.30 11.54 11.19
C PHE A 1096 23.76 10.14 11.44
N TRP A 1097 24.49 9.13 10.98
CA TRP A 1097 24.17 7.72 11.23
C TRP A 1097 25.39 6.97 11.79
N PRO A 1098 25.67 7.07 13.10
CA PRO A 1098 26.82 6.38 13.70
C PRO A 1098 26.62 4.86 13.64
N LEU A 1099 27.68 4.10 13.41
CA LEU A 1099 27.62 2.64 13.40
C LEU A 1099 28.12 2.11 14.73
N TYR A 1100 27.36 1.24 15.36
CA TYR A 1100 27.73 0.64 16.64
C TYR A 1100 27.05 -0.71 16.85
N ARG A 1101 27.61 -1.49 17.79
CA ARG A 1101 27.05 -2.75 18.29
C ARG A 1101 27.20 -2.79 19.81
N PHE A 1102 26.11 -3.03 20.50
CA PHE A 1102 26.03 -3.31 21.92
C PHE A 1102 25.78 -4.80 22.09
N ASP A 1103 26.77 -5.49 22.64
CA ASP A 1103 26.73 -6.92 22.86
C ASP A 1103 26.86 -7.24 24.36
N PRO A 1104 25.77 -7.67 25.02
CA PRO A 1104 25.79 -8.00 26.45
C PRO A 1104 26.84 -9.05 26.84
N ARG A 1105 27.25 -9.94 25.92
CA ARG A 1105 28.28 -10.97 26.18
C ARG A 1105 29.62 -10.34 26.58
N ARG A 1106 29.95 -9.18 26.02
CA ARG A 1106 31.22 -8.51 26.28
C ARG A 1106 31.37 -8.06 27.71
N THR A 1107 30.27 -7.73 28.39
CA THR A 1107 30.30 -7.39 29.82
C THR A 1107 30.76 -8.57 30.67
N ALA A 1108 30.37 -9.81 30.32
CA ALA A 1108 30.87 -11.01 30.97
C ALA A 1108 32.38 -11.23 30.75
N GLU A 1109 32.95 -10.68 29.66
CA GLU A 1109 34.39 -10.66 29.39
C GLU A 1109 35.14 -9.50 30.07
N GLY A 1110 34.45 -8.67 30.88
CA GLY A 1110 35.02 -7.47 31.49
C GLY A 1110 35.30 -6.32 30.51
N LYS A 1111 34.69 -6.36 29.31
CA LYS A 1111 34.82 -5.34 28.27
C LYS A 1111 33.55 -4.48 28.22
N PRO A 1112 33.63 -3.23 27.70
CA PRO A 1112 32.44 -2.46 27.39
C PRO A 1112 31.55 -3.21 26.40
N ALA A 1113 30.25 -3.27 26.70
CA ALA A 1113 29.24 -3.89 25.84
C ALA A 1113 29.13 -3.16 24.50
N LEU A 1114 29.21 -1.83 24.52
CA LEU A 1114 29.14 -1.02 23.31
C LEU A 1114 30.50 -0.94 22.59
N VAL A 1115 30.45 -1.11 21.27
CA VAL A 1115 31.53 -0.85 20.34
C VAL A 1115 31.06 0.16 19.31
N THR A 1116 31.75 1.29 19.19
CA THR A 1116 31.55 2.21 18.08
C THR A 1116 32.40 1.77 16.87
N ASP A 1117 31.72 1.45 15.77
CA ASP A 1117 32.29 0.95 14.52
C ASP A 1117 32.52 2.06 13.47
N SER A 1118 31.84 3.21 13.60
CA SER A 1118 32.10 4.39 12.77
C SER A 1118 33.25 5.24 13.32
N ARG A 1119 33.93 5.98 12.42
CA ARG A 1119 34.95 6.97 12.80
C ARG A 1119 34.30 8.24 13.38
N PRO A 1120 35.08 9.09 14.08
CA PRO A 1120 34.60 10.42 14.46
C PRO A 1120 34.07 11.22 13.27
N PRO A 1121 33.04 12.06 13.46
CA PRO A 1121 32.54 12.95 12.43
C PRO A 1121 33.67 13.76 11.79
N SER A 1122 33.76 13.74 10.45
CA SER A 1122 34.86 14.36 9.69
C SER A 1122 34.43 15.11 8.44
N ALA A 1123 33.11 15.21 8.19
CA ALA A 1123 32.54 15.85 7.00
C ALA A 1123 31.43 16.83 7.38
N SER A 1124 31.11 17.76 6.48
CA SER A 1124 30.04 18.76 6.67
C SER A 1124 28.66 18.08 6.61
N LEU A 1125 27.89 18.22 7.69
CA LEU A 1125 26.53 17.71 7.75
C LEU A 1125 25.63 18.42 6.73
N SER A 1126 25.64 19.75 6.72
CA SER A 1126 24.76 20.56 5.88
C SER A 1126 24.95 20.26 4.39
N GLU A 1127 26.19 20.16 3.91
CA GLU A 1127 26.50 19.82 2.52
C GLU A 1127 25.96 18.44 2.15
N THR A 1128 26.12 17.46 3.03
CA THR A 1128 25.66 16.08 2.80
C THR A 1128 24.13 15.97 2.78
N LEU A 1129 23.44 16.68 3.68
CA LEU A 1129 21.97 16.69 3.72
C LEU A 1129 21.38 17.31 2.45
N LEU A 1130 22.04 18.32 1.86
CA LEU A 1130 21.60 18.97 0.63
C LEU A 1130 21.68 18.08 -0.62
N ASN A 1131 22.23 16.87 -0.54
CA ASN A 1131 22.09 15.88 -1.62
C ASN A 1131 20.64 15.37 -1.74
N GLU A 1132 19.84 15.48 -0.67
CA GLU A 1132 18.49 14.95 -0.60
C GLU A 1132 17.44 16.07 -0.75
N GLN A 1133 16.40 15.84 -1.57
CA GLN A 1133 15.38 16.86 -1.82
C GLN A 1133 14.61 17.24 -0.55
N ARG A 1134 14.43 16.30 0.39
CA ARG A 1134 13.73 16.56 1.66
C ARG A 1134 14.42 17.62 2.53
N PHE A 1135 15.70 17.89 2.34
CA PHE A 1135 16.41 19.00 3.00
C PHE A 1135 16.59 20.21 2.08
N ARG A 1136 16.85 19.99 0.77
CA ARG A 1136 16.90 21.09 -0.21
C ARG A 1136 15.62 21.90 -0.24
N ARG A 1137 14.46 21.26 -0.15
CA ARG A 1137 13.16 21.94 -0.15
C ARG A 1137 13.08 22.99 0.96
N LEU A 1138 13.46 22.63 2.19
CA LEU A 1138 13.50 23.58 3.30
C LEU A 1138 14.52 24.69 3.05
N ASN A 1139 15.73 24.35 2.58
CA ASN A 1139 16.78 25.33 2.30
C ASN A 1139 16.37 26.35 1.22
N THR A 1140 15.60 25.93 0.21
CA THR A 1140 15.05 26.82 -0.82
C THR A 1140 13.92 27.69 -0.29
N GLN A 1141 13.03 27.13 0.54
CA GLN A 1141 11.83 27.83 1.04
C GLN A 1141 12.14 28.78 2.20
N GLN A 1142 13.01 28.37 3.13
CA GLN A 1142 13.34 29.06 4.38
C GLN A 1142 14.84 28.90 4.72
N PRO A 1143 15.76 29.52 3.97
CA PRO A 1143 17.21 29.27 4.10
C PRO A 1143 17.79 29.56 5.49
N GLN A 1144 17.34 30.65 6.14
CA GLN A 1144 17.82 31.02 7.48
C GLN A 1144 17.40 29.97 8.53
N GLU A 1145 16.17 29.49 8.44
CA GLU A 1145 15.64 28.48 9.35
C GLU A 1145 16.24 27.09 9.08
N ALA A 1146 16.50 26.76 7.82
CA ALA A 1146 17.23 25.56 7.44
C ALA A 1146 18.63 25.54 8.07
N ALA A 1147 19.39 26.64 7.94
CA ALA A 1147 20.72 26.77 8.53
C ALA A 1147 20.69 26.57 10.06
N ARG A 1148 19.75 27.23 10.75
CA ARG A 1148 19.56 27.08 12.20
C ARG A 1148 19.29 25.62 12.59
N LEU A 1149 18.38 24.95 11.90
CA LEU A 1149 18.06 23.54 12.18
C LEU A 1149 19.23 22.59 11.88
N TYR A 1150 20.05 22.87 10.87
CA TYR A 1150 21.22 22.04 10.57
C TYR A 1150 22.32 22.21 11.62
N GLU A 1151 22.54 23.43 12.13
CA GLU A 1151 23.43 23.66 13.27
C GLU A 1151 22.94 22.94 14.53
N GLU A 1152 21.64 22.99 14.82
CA GLU A 1152 21.04 22.26 15.93
C GLU A 1152 21.18 20.74 15.77
N ALA A 1153 20.98 20.24 14.55
CA ALA A 1153 21.16 18.83 14.24
C ALA A 1153 22.62 18.40 14.44
N GLU A 1154 23.58 19.20 13.98
CA GLU A 1154 25.00 18.91 14.16
C GLU A 1154 25.40 18.90 15.64
N ALA A 1155 24.94 19.86 16.43
CA ALA A 1155 25.17 19.90 17.87
C ALA A 1155 24.57 18.68 18.59
N ASP A 1156 23.36 18.27 18.21
CA ASP A 1156 22.70 17.09 18.78
C ASP A 1156 23.44 15.79 18.44
N LEU A 1157 23.87 15.64 17.19
CA LEU A 1157 24.62 14.48 16.72
C LEU A 1157 26.00 14.36 17.38
N ARG A 1158 26.70 15.49 17.60
CA ARG A 1158 27.96 15.51 18.36
C ARG A 1158 27.75 15.01 19.78
N ARG A 1159 26.77 15.56 20.51
CA ARG A 1159 26.42 15.08 21.86
C ARG A 1159 26.09 13.59 21.89
N ARG A 1160 25.34 13.10 20.90
CA ARG A 1160 25.01 11.67 20.76
C ARG A 1160 26.26 10.83 20.52
N TYR A 1161 27.15 11.25 19.63
CA TYR A 1161 28.39 10.55 19.35
C TYR A 1161 29.32 10.49 20.58
N ASP A 1162 29.44 11.59 21.32
CA ASP A 1162 30.21 11.66 22.56
C ASP A 1162 29.63 10.74 23.64
N PHE A 1163 28.30 10.72 23.79
CA PHE A 1163 27.61 9.81 24.69
C PHE A 1163 27.86 8.33 24.32
N LEU A 1164 27.80 7.97 23.04
CA LEU A 1164 28.12 6.62 22.59
C LEU A 1164 29.60 6.27 22.85
N ASN A 1165 30.54 7.21 22.72
CA ASN A 1165 31.95 6.95 23.05
C ASN A 1165 32.18 6.75 24.55
N LEU A 1166 31.48 7.51 25.39
CA LEU A 1166 31.49 7.32 26.83
C LEU A 1166 31.05 5.89 27.19
N LEU A 1167 29.92 5.44 26.63
CA LEU A 1167 29.43 4.07 26.82
C LEU A 1167 30.38 3.00 26.25
N ALA A 1168 31.13 3.31 25.20
CA ALA A 1168 32.14 2.43 24.63
C ALA A 1168 33.48 2.42 25.41
N GLY A 1169 33.58 3.15 26.52
CA GLY A 1169 34.79 3.22 27.34
C GLY A 1169 35.94 4.03 26.71
N LYS A 1170 35.62 4.91 25.75
CA LYS A 1170 36.58 5.83 25.14
C LYS A 1170 36.50 7.16 25.90
N ALA A 1171 37.38 7.37 26.88
CA ALA A 1171 37.42 8.62 27.66
C ALA A 1171 37.67 9.84 26.76
N GLU A 1172 37.14 11.01 27.15
CA GLU A 1172 37.54 12.28 26.56
C GLU A 1172 39.05 12.45 26.72
N LYS A 1173 39.77 12.63 25.61
CA LYS A 1173 41.11 13.22 25.69
C LYS A 1173 40.92 14.63 26.20
N ASN A 1174 41.41 14.92 27.41
CA ASN A 1174 41.53 16.28 27.90
C ASN A 1174 42.16 17.15 26.80
N ALA A 1175 41.57 18.29 26.48
CA ALA A 1175 42.07 19.24 25.48
C ALA A 1175 43.43 19.92 25.86
N GLN A 1176 44.20 19.31 26.78
CA GLN A 1176 45.54 19.72 27.21
C GLN A 1176 46.62 18.67 26.91
N GLU A 1177 46.31 17.57 26.22
CA GLU A 1177 47.29 16.67 25.58
C GLU A 1177 47.19 16.79 24.05
#